data_AF-A0A3C0N2K1-F1
#
_entry.id   AF-A0A3C0N2K1-F1
#
_cell.length_a   1.000
_cell.length_b   1.000
_cell.length_c   1.000
_cell.angle_alpha   90.00
_cell.angle_beta   90.00
_cell.angle_gamma   90.00
#
_symmetry.space_group_name_H-M   'P 1'
#
loop_
_entity.id
_entity.type
_entity.pdbx_description
1 polymer ?
#
loop_
_entity_poly.entity_id
_entity_poly.type
_entity_poly.pdbx_seq_one_letter_code
_entity_poly.pdbx_strand_id
1 'polypeptide(L)'
;MQYEIVSKLGGDDQVGLRLKCDQPSQAEDIQRLLRQEGFKVSRLMSSNQSGYTHFVYVTATEINLGNIMPKIKASLETVPSVDNVKVAVKSIAENSPNQPNFKSWQKQFIQVVKQLNSDSPRPTSSVQEIDPTRLQQQIAAGKITEIEERLLQQANINDSNALRTLIALYHRTNKIEEIVELGKAKRSEILALPTSGRLVEQLVTAHLQHYQQTNNQESLRAATLIAQEFLPELERLRQANSVRKLLHQTLTPQEPLPTVEGASLPLSERLTQLLEIEPAERITQLESLKQKYPKATNVILALAESYAVTDNTEKAIKLYQSVPIETEEVKIHYGKLLLNSDRPQEVIDLIPDSEDISPALAGLRGAALYRIGQESQALSFLEKAWQANNRSIEILLPLARLWASHQNLEQAAVAYQDLLETSANTLTIEDYLYVAEIADGGGFGDISDEEVVSYYERCLNCGWNNLRRLPTSKQAELLKRRFSLRTQLNDIDKLINAYADWLEWLTNENRFEELAEVLAKLRSQVQERKINLRQQFELIEIIEPFISALPQLRLLLINDYQNIAFAEIEEALRYKRPEEVFFKDLIRALLFLDSRLAQEVHEFRKQYYAQAASVEVKSFPEDDTTTETFDLSSLRLALVGGHEATRREVIRELTESYSLENTVEVAPSSEAYVDRSTVQNKINNCDLIAVITGYMGHDLSKIVSELKKDGVLIGEVLPLSCRGKSGVVREILNWWIGR
;
A
#
# COMPACT_ATOMS: atom_id res chain seq x y z
N MET A 1 27.72 19.30 29.47
CA MET A 1 26.71 19.26 28.39
C MET A 1 26.53 20.64 27.76
N GLN A 2 26.70 20.76 26.44
CA GLN A 2 26.31 21.94 25.64
C GLN A 2 25.21 21.54 24.65
N TYR A 3 24.27 22.44 24.35
CA TYR A 3 23.22 22.21 23.37
C TYR A 3 22.92 23.46 22.56
N GLU A 4 22.36 23.28 21.37
CA GLU A 4 21.90 24.35 20.48
C GLU A 4 20.54 24.00 19.90
N ILE A 5 19.61 24.95 19.96
CA ILE A 5 18.28 24.84 19.36
C ILE A 5 18.34 25.55 18.01
N VAL A 6 17.94 24.87 16.94
CA VAL A 6 18.02 25.35 15.56
C VAL A 6 16.64 25.25 14.93
N SER A 7 15.96 26.39 14.82
CA SER A 7 14.60 26.49 14.26
C SER A 7 14.49 26.13 12.78
N LYS A 8 15.59 26.24 12.02
CA LYS A 8 15.61 25.93 10.58
C LYS A 8 15.90 24.47 10.22
N LEU A 9 16.10 23.59 11.21
CA LEU A 9 16.48 22.21 10.92
C LEU A 9 15.29 21.26 10.72
N GLY A 10 14.12 21.58 11.31
CA GLY A 10 12.89 20.79 11.22
C GLY A 10 11.85 21.36 10.25
N GLY A 11 10.69 20.69 10.14
CA GLY A 11 9.50 21.24 9.47
C GLY A 11 8.87 22.40 10.25
N ASP A 12 7.78 22.97 9.75
CA ASP A 12 7.15 24.19 10.30
C ASP A 12 6.74 24.08 11.79
N ASP A 13 6.58 22.86 12.31
CA ASP A 13 6.23 22.55 13.70
C ASP A 13 7.38 21.92 14.53
N GLN A 14 8.60 21.84 13.98
CA GLN A 14 9.73 21.14 14.58
C GLN A 14 10.97 22.02 14.72
N VAL A 15 11.64 21.89 15.86
CA VAL A 15 12.97 22.47 16.09
C VAL A 15 14.02 21.37 16.15
N GLY A 16 15.19 21.64 15.57
CA GLY A 16 16.34 20.78 15.71
C GLY A 16 17.07 21.05 17.03
N LEU A 17 17.37 20.01 17.80
CA LEU A 17 18.19 20.09 19.02
C LEU A 17 19.52 19.36 18.81
N ARG A 18 20.62 20.11 18.80
CA ARG A 18 21.98 19.59 18.71
C ARG A 18 22.57 19.44 20.11
N LEU A 19 23.21 18.30 20.36
CA LEU A 19 23.72 17.91 21.67
C LEU A 19 25.21 17.59 21.60
N LYS A 20 25.98 18.23 22.48
CA LYS A 20 27.36 17.89 22.77
C LYS A 20 27.41 17.19 24.12
N CYS A 21 27.51 15.87 24.05
CA CYS A 21 27.54 14.96 25.19
C CYS A 21 28.93 14.33 25.28
N ASP A 22 29.40 14.10 26.51
CA ASP A 22 30.69 13.44 26.75
C ASP A 22 30.55 11.91 26.64
N GLN A 23 29.34 11.39 26.83
CA GLN A 23 28.98 9.99 26.64
C GLN A 23 27.65 9.82 25.88
N PRO A 24 27.46 8.75 25.09
CA PRO A 24 26.20 8.48 24.39
C PRO A 24 24.99 8.35 25.34
N SER A 25 25.19 7.78 26.53
CA SER A 25 24.15 7.63 27.57
C SER A 25 23.51 8.96 27.98
N GLN A 26 24.29 10.05 28.02
CA GLN A 26 23.75 11.38 28.33
C GLN A 26 22.76 11.86 27.27
N ALA A 27 23.01 11.54 25.99
CA ALA A 27 22.12 11.93 24.90
C ALA A 27 20.79 11.13 24.94
N GLU A 28 20.85 9.86 25.33
CA GLU A 28 19.67 9.02 25.57
C GLU A 28 18.85 9.53 26.77
N ASP A 29 19.53 9.94 27.85
CA ASP A 29 18.88 10.52 29.02
C ASP A 29 18.15 11.82 28.70
N ILE A 30 18.76 12.70 27.89
CA ILE A 30 18.14 13.94 27.41
C ILE A 30 16.90 13.63 26.57
N GLN A 31 17.00 12.66 25.65
CA GLN A 31 15.88 12.23 24.81
C GLN A 31 14.72 11.70 25.66
N ARG A 32 15.03 10.93 26.70
CA ARG A 32 14.04 10.40 27.66
C ARG A 32 13.37 11.50 28.46
N LEU A 33 14.13 12.46 29.00
CA LEU A 33 13.61 13.60 29.76
C LEU A 33 12.70 14.50 28.90
N LEU A 34 13.06 14.73 27.64
CA LEU A 34 12.20 15.49 26.71
C LEU A 34 10.85 14.81 26.48
N ARG A 35 10.81 13.48 26.39
CA ARG A 35 9.56 12.72 26.28
C ARG A 35 8.71 12.80 27.55
N GLN A 36 9.36 12.80 28.72
CA GLN A 36 8.67 12.95 30.02
C GLN A 36 8.02 14.33 30.16
N GLU A 37 8.62 15.37 29.58
CA GLU A 37 8.04 16.73 29.50
C GLU A 37 6.95 16.85 28.40
N GLY A 38 6.54 15.73 27.79
CA GLY A 38 5.41 15.68 26.85
C GLY A 38 5.76 16.03 25.40
N PHE A 39 7.03 16.19 25.05
CA PHE A 39 7.43 16.46 23.67
C PHE A 39 7.44 15.20 22.81
N LYS A 40 7.03 15.35 21.55
CA LYS A 40 7.31 14.35 20.49
C LYS A 40 8.74 14.56 20.01
N VAL A 41 9.56 13.51 20.11
CA VAL A 41 11.01 13.56 19.87
C VAL A 41 11.42 12.45 18.90
N SER A 42 12.17 12.78 17.85
CA SER A 42 12.66 11.79 16.87
C SER A 42 13.65 10.81 17.50
N ARG A 43 14.09 9.81 16.71
CA ARG A 43 15.24 8.97 17.09
C ARG A 43 16.50 9.81 17.24
N LEU A 44 17.38 9.39 18.15
CA LEU A 44 18.67 10.02 18.38
C LEU A 44 19.58 9.70 17.20
N MET A 45 20.20 10.72 16.62
CA MET A 45 21.09 10.59 15.45
C MET A 45 22.47 11.15 15.78
N SER A 46 23.50 10.68 15.08
CA SER A 46 24.84 11.28 15.14
C SER A 46 24.85 12.62 14.40
N SER A 47 25.43 13.65 15.02
CA SER A 47 25.57 14.96 14.37
C SER A 47 26.81 15.00 13.48
N ASN A 48 26.65 15.50 12.25
CA ASN A 48 27.75 15.72 11.31
C ASN A 48 28.41 17.11 11.45
N GLN A 49 27.92 17.95 12.36
CA GLN A 49 28.45 19.31 12.55
C GLN A 49 29.58 19.32 13.58
N SER A 50 30.67 20.04 13.27
CA SER A 50 31.82 20.21 14.16
C SER A 50 31.39 20.74 15.52
N GLY A 51 31.67 19.98 16.58
CA GLY A 51 31.41 20.40 17.97
C GLY A 51 30.16 19.79 18.62
N TYR A 52 29.30 19.07 17.88
CA TYR A 52 28.17 18.34 18.44
C TYR A 52 28.30 16.85 18.16
N THR A 53 27.82 16.04 19.11
CA THR A 53 27.90 14.57 19.04
C THR A 53 26.61 13.97 18.49
N HIS A 54 25.47 14.51 18.90
CA HIS A 54 24.15 13.97 18.59
C HIS A 54 23.19 15.07 18.18
N PHE A 55 22.13 14.66 17.52
CA PHE A 55 21.07 15.54 17.05
C PHE A 55 19.71 14.84 17.14
N VAL A 56 18.67 15.61 17.43
CA VAL A 56 17.28 15.13 17.54
C VAL A 56 16.29 16.21 17.12
N TYR A 57 15.18 15.82 16.49
CA TYR A 57 14.06 16.71 16.19
C TYR A 57 13.04 16.69 17.33
N VAL A 58 12.54 17.86 17.71
CA VAL A 58 11.53 18.03 18.76
C VAL A 58 10.36 18.83 18.19
N THR A 59 9.14 18.30 18.28
CA THR A 59 7.92 19.03 17.91
C THR A 59 7.61 20.08 18.97
N ALA A 60 8.16 21.28 18.81
CA ALA A 60 8.07 22.40 19.74
C ALA A 60 8.48 23.70 19.03
N THR A 61 8.11 24.84 19.60
CA THR A 61 8.72 26.13 19.20
C THR A 61 10.05 26.34 19.90
N GLU A 62 10.93 27.17 19.32
CA GLU A 62 12.24 27.49 19.89
C GLU A 62 12.12 28.06 21.30
N ILE A 63 11.09 28.89 21.54
CA ILE A 63 10.77 29.47 22.84
C ILE A 63 10.38 28.39 23.85
N ASN A 64 9.50 27.46 23.47
CA ASN A 64 9.02 26.42 24.37
C ASN A 64 10.17 25.47 24.77
N LEU A 65 10.96 25.03 23.80
CA LEU A 65 12.11 24.18 24.07
C LEU A 65 13.20 24.93 24.88
N GLY A 66 13.41 26.21 24.60
CA GLY A 66 14.31 27.08 25.34
C GLY A 66 13.96 27.21 26.83
N ASN A 67 12.67 27.16 27.18
CA ASN A 67 12.21 27.23 28.58
C ASN A 67 12.40 25.91 29.35
N ILE A 68 12.39 24.76 28.66
CA ILE A 68 12.46 23.43 29.30
C ILE A 68 13.89 22.89 29.37
N MET A 69 14.74 23.19 28.40
CA MET A 69 16.12 22.70 28.38
C MET A 69 16.96 23.04 29.63
N PRO A 70 16.83 24.22 30.27
CA PRO A 70 17.50 24.50 31.55
C PRO A 70 17.08 23.56 32.69
N LYS A 71 15.80 23.17 32.74
CA LYS A 71 15.28 22.21 33.74
C LYS A 71 15.86 20.83 33.52
N ILE A 72 15.88 20.36 32.27
CA ILE A 72 16.46 19.07 31.88
C ILE A 72 17.95 19.02 32.23
N LYS A 73 18.68 20.11 31.97
CA LYS A 73 20.10 20.22 32.33
C LYS A 73 20.31 20.13 33.85
N ALA A 74 19.48 20.81 34.64
CA ALA A 74 19.56 20.74 36.11
C ALA A 74 19.25 19.32 36.65
N SER A 75 18.29 18.61 36.05
CA SER A 75 17.97 17.22 36.41
C SER A 75 19.11 16.24 36.10
N LEU A 76 19.93 16.52 35.08
CA LEU A 76 21.12 15.71 34.76
C LEU A 76 22.31 15.99 35.68
N GLU A 77 22.43 17.23 36.18
CA GLU A 77 23.50 17.63 37.11
C GLU A 77 23.21 17.22 38.57
N THR A 78 21.98 16.80 38.88
CA THR A 78 21.55 16.41 40.25
C THR A 78 21.61 14.90 40.53
N VAL A 79 22.05 14.09 39.57
CA VAL A 79 22.32 12.66 39.80
C VAL A 79 23.71 12.49 40.43
N PRO A 80 23.83 12.05 41.69
CA PRO A 80 25.13 11.90 42.34
C PRO A 80 25.96 10.78 41.68
N SER A 81 27.25 11.05 41.53
CA SER A 81 28.24 10.18 40.91
C SER A 81 28.35 8.80 41.57
N VAL A 82 28.44 7.80 40.71
CA VAL A 82 28.69 6.37 40.91
C VAL A 82 29.78 6.07 41.95
N ASP A 83 29.46 5.23 42.96
CA ASP A 83 30.44 4.27 43.50
C ASP A 83 29.86 3.02 44.22
N ASN A 84 28.54 2.92 44.46
CA ASN A 84 27.99 1.80 45.28
C ASN A 84 27.16 0.72 44.55
N VAL A 85 27.20 0.62 43.21
CA VAL A 85 26.44 -0.43 42.47
C VAL A 85 27.34 -1.31 41.59
N LYS A 86 28.56 -1.62 42.06
CA LYS A 86 29.46 -2.59 41.40
C LYS A 86 29.48 -3.99 42.03
N VAL A 87 28.61 -4.29 43.00
CA VAL A 87 28.64 -5.59 43.71
C VAL A 87 27.55 -6.57 43.27
N ALA A 88 26.54 -6.17 42.50
CA ALA A 88 25.41 -7.07 42.17
C ALA A 88 25.37 -7.64 40.74
N VAL A 89 26.37 -7.37 39.87
CA VAL A 89 26.34 -7.84 38.45
C VAL A 89 27.53 -8.75 38.09
N LYS A 90 28.37 -9.11 39.05
CA LYS A 90 29.56 -9.96 38.80
C LYS A 90 29.33 -11.47 38.88
N SER A 91 28.10 -11.96 39.08
CA SER A 91 27.81 -13.40 39.24
C SER A 91 27.09 -14.06 38.05
N ILE A 92 26.97 -13.43 36.88
CA ILE A 92 26.29 -14.03 35.71
C ILE A 92 27.19 -14.10 34.46
N ALA A 93 28.42 -13.56 34.49
CA ALA A 93 29.28 -13.49 33.30
C ALA A 93 30.23 -14.70 33.09
N GLU A 94 30.17 -15.74 33.91
CA GLU A 94 30.98 -16.95 33.74
C GLU A 94 30.09 -18.18 33.85
N ASN A 95 29.30 -18.45 32.80
CA ASN A 95 28.83 -19.77 32.36
C ASN A 95 27.78 -19.61 31.25
N SER A 96 28.21 -19.15 30.07
CA SER A 96 27.45 -19.37 28.83
C SER A 96 28.37 -20.10 27.85
N PRO A 97 28.07 -21.35 27.47
CA PRO A 97 28.86 -22.07 26.48
C PRO A 97 28.70 -21.36 25.14
N ASN A 98 29.82 -21.12 24.46
CA ASN A 98 29.95 -20.63 23.08
C ASN A 98 28.66 -20.71 22.26
N GLN A 99 27.84 -19.67 22.28
CA GLN A 99 26.75 -19.54 21.31
C GLN A 99 27.40 -19.29 19.94
N PRO A 100 27.17 -20.17 18.95
CA PRO A 100 27.71 -19.98 17.62
C PRO A 100 27.13 -18.68 17.06
N ASN A 101 27.97 -17.69 16.75
CA ASN A 101 27.49 -16.49 16.08
C ASN A 101 26.80 -16.90 14.77
N PHE A 102 25.84 -16.09 14.30
CA PHE A 102 25.03 -16.36 13.13
C PHE A 102 25.84 -16.80 11.88
N LYS A 103 27.05 -16.26 11.69
CA LYS A 103 27.96 -16.67 10.61
C LYS A 103 28.47 -18.11 10.75
N SER A 104 28.72 -18.58 11.97
CA SER A 104 29.15 -19.96 12.23
C SER A 104 28.00 -20.95 12.07
N TRP A 105 26.79 -20.59 12.53
CA TRP A 105 25.57 -21.38 12.29
C TRP A 105 25.24 -21.45 10.79
N GLN A 106 25.31 -20.33 10.07
CA GLN A 106 25.08 -20.30 8.62
C GLN A 106 26.08 -21.19 7.86
N LYS A 107 27.36 -21.20 8.27
CA LYS A 107 28.37 -22.12 7.71
C LYS A 107 28.05 -23.59 7.99
N GLN A 108 27.64 -23.91 9.22
CA GLN A 108 27.26 -25.28 9.60
C GLN A 108 26.00 -25.75 8.89
N PHE A 109 24.98 -24.90 8.80
CA PHE A 109 23.73 -25.19 8.07
C PHE A 109 24.01 -25.46 6.60
N ILE A 110 24.84 -24.63 5.94
CA ILE A 110 25.24 -24.86 4.55
C ILE A 110 26.02 -26.18 4.39
N GLN A 111 26.85 -26.56 5.37
CA GLN A 111 27.55 -27.85 5.35
C GLN A 111 26.59 -29.03 5.52
N VAL A 112 25.66 -28.96 6.47
CA VAL A 112 24.68 -30.03 6.74
C VAL A 112 23.73 -30.20 5.55
N VAL A 113 23.25 -29.11 4.95
CA VAL A 113 22.41 -29.15 3.74
C VAL A 113 23.19 -29.67 2.53
N LYS A 114 24.49 -29.39 2.42
CA LYS A 114 25.34 -29.99 1.37
C LYS A 114 25.53 -31.49 1.57
N GLN A 115 25.65 -31.95 2.81
CA GLN A 115 25.84 -33.35 3.16
C GLN A 115 24.56 -34.17 2.98
N LEU A 116 23.40 -33.62 3.39
CA LEU A 116 22.09 -34.24 3.14
C LEU A 116 21.75 -34.34 1.65
N ASN A 117 22.18 -33.38 0.84
CA ASN A 117 21.99 -33.42 -0.62
C ASN A 117 23.01 -34.29 -1.36
N SER A 118 24.18 -34.60 -0.77
CA SER A 118 25.12 -35.56 -1.35
C SER A 118 24.73 -37.01 -1.07
N ASP A 119 24.00 -37.25 0.03
CA ASP A 119 23.72 -38.60 0.53
C ASP A 119 22.33 -39.13 0.10
N SER A 120 21.49 -38.30 -0.54
CA SER A 120 20.17 -38.71 -1.02
C SER A 120 20.14 -39.02 -2.53
N PRO A 121 19.66 -40.21 -2.96
CA PRO A 121 19.58 -40.57 -4.37
C PRO A 121 18.47 -39.85 -5.15
N ARG A 122 17.58 -39.08 -4.48
CA ARG A 122 16.57 -38.24 -5.11
C ARG A 122 16.40 -36.94 -4.32
N PRO A 123 16.91 -35.78 -4.79
CA PRO A 123 16.62 -34.50 -4.17
C PRO A 123 15.14 -34.14 -4.40
N THR A 124 14.44 -33.77 -3.33
CA THR A 124 13.04 -33.31 -3.34
C THR A 124 12.89 -32.08 -4.25
N SER A 125 12.22 -32.31 -5.37
CA SER A 125 11.93 -31.35 -6.44
C SER A 125 10.70 -30.51 -6.10
N SER A 126 10.89 -29.22 -5.82
CA SER A 126 9.88 -28.18 -6.13
C SER A 126 10.33 -26.74 -5.82
N VAL A 127 11.38 -26.52 -5.02
CA VAL A 127 11.89 -25.15 -4.75
C VAL A 127 13.42 -25.13 -4.79
N GLN A 128 13.98 -25.31 -5.97
CA GLN A 128 15.35 -24.87 -6.24
C GLN A 128 15.27 -23.76 -7.28
N GLU A 129 15.01 -22.54 -6.82
CA GLU A 129 15.45 -21.37 -7.58
C GLU A 129 16.96 -21.50 -7.76
N ILE A 130 17.39 -21.55 -9.02
CA ILE A 130 18.80 -21.57 -9.37
C ILE A 130 19.38 -20.24 -8.96
N ASP A 131 20.11 -20.23 -7.84
CA ASP A 131 20.91 -19.11 -7.41
C ASP A 131 21.91 -18.76 -8.55
N PRO A 132 21.71 -17.64 -9.28
CA PRO A 132 22.54 -17.28 -10.43
C PRO A 132 24.00 -17.05 -10.00
N THR A 133 24.21 -16.74 -8.73
CA THR A 133 25.50 -16.58 -8.07
C THR A 133 26.22 -17.91 -7.86
N ARG A 134 25.49 -18.99 -7.55
CA ARG A 134 26.05 -20.34 -7.42
C ARG A 134 26.45 -20.93 -8.77
N LEU A 135 25.65 -20.70 -9.82
CA LEU A 135 26.02 -21.06 -11.20
C LEU A 135 27.28 -20.28 -11.63
N GLN A 136 27.38 -19.01 -11.27
CA GLN A 136 28.54 -18.15 -11.59
C GLN A 136 29.81 -18.60 -10.85
N GLN A 137 29.70 -19.01 -9.58
CA GLN A 137 30.81 -19.58 -8.82
C GLN A 137 31.29 -20.92 -9.40
N GLN A 138 30.38 -21.75 -9.90
CA GLN A 138 30.71 -23.05 -10.48
C GLN A 138 31.30 -22.95 -11.90
N ILE A 139 30.82 -22.00 -12.71
CA ILE A 139 31.43 -21.65 -14.00
C ILE A 139 32.86 -21.11 -13.78
N ALA A 140 33.06 -20.24 -12.79
CA ALA A 140 34.38 -19.74 -12.43
C ALA A 140 35.34 -20.84 -11.90
N ALA A 141 34.79 -21.95 -11.37
CA ALA A 141 35.54 -23.10 -10.90
C ALA A 141 35.89 -24.14 -11.98
N GLY A 142 35.55 -23.88 -13.26
CA GLY A 142 35.93 -24.73 -14.40
C GLY A 142 35.16 -26.06 -14.52
N LYS A 143 34.07 -26.27 -13.77
CA LYS A 143 33.30 -27.53 -13.74
C LYS A 143 32.14 -27.58 -14.75
N ILE A 144 32.32 -26.98 -15.93
CA ILE A 144 31.22 -26.75 -16.88
C ILE A 144 30.67 -28.06 -17.45
N THR A 145 31.55 -29.01 -17.79
CA THR A 145 31.18 -30.30 -18.39
C THR A 145 30.42 -31.22 -17.43
N GLU A 146 30.82 -31.29 -16.15
CA GLU A 146 30.11 -32.07 -15.12
C GLU A 146 28.68 -31.56 -14.87
N ILE A 147 28.48 -30.25 -14.98
CA ILE A 147 27.17 -29.60 -14.79
C ILE A 147 26.28 -29.83 -16.00
N GLU A 148 26.86 -29.72 -17.20
CA GLU A 148 26.17 -29.98 -18.46
C GLU A 148 25.66 -31.43 -18.53
N GLU A 149 26.48 -32.43 -18.23
CA GLU A 149 26.07 -33.83 -18.22
C GLU A 149 24.93 -34.11 -17.21
N ARG A 150 25.02 -33.52 -16.01
CA ARG A 150 23.98 -33.64 -14.98
C ARG A 150 22.66 -32.99 -15.41
N LEU A 151 22.72 -31.80 -15.99
CA LEU A 151 21.54 -31.07 -16.47
C LEU A 151 20.92 -31.76 -17.69
N LEU A 152 21.70 -32.34 -18.60
CA LEU A 152 21.20 -33.14 -19.72
C LEU A 152 20.48 -34.40 -19.23
N GLN A 153 21.03 -35.09 -18.22
CA GLN A 153 20.37 -36.24 -17.61
C GLN A 153 19.04 -35.87 -16.93
N GLN A 154 18.97 -34.72 -16.25
CA GLN A 154 17.75 -34.24 -15.60
C GLN A 154 16.72 -33.69 -16.60
N ALA A 155 17.17 -32.99 -17.65
CA ALA A 155 16.31 -32.48 -18.71
C ALA A 155 15.67 -33.60 -19.54
N ASN A 156 16.34 -34.76 -19.67
CA ASN A 156 15.76 -35.96 -20.28
C ASN A 156 14.63 -36.59 -19.46
N ILE A 157 14.47 -36.22 -18.18
CA ILE A 157 13.41 -36.68 -17.27
C ILE A 157 12.27 -35.64 -17.15
N ASN A 158 12.19 -34.68 -18.10
CA ASN A 158 11.19 -33.61 -18.14
C ASN A 158 11.24 -32.63 -16.94
N ASP A 159 12.42 -32.38 -16.37
CA ASP A 159 12.60 -31.32 -15.38
C ASP A 159 12.68 -29.93 -16.06
N SER A 160 11.60 -29.16 -15.97
CA SER A 160 11.49 -27.79 -16.50
C SER A 160 12.55 -26.83 -15.97
N ASN A 161 13.04 -27.03 -14.74
CA ASN A 161 14.09 -26.18 -14.16
C ASN A 161 15.46 -26.56 -14.71
N ALA A 162 15.72 -27.85 -14.91
CA ALA A 162 16.96 -28.31 -15.54
C ALA A 162 17.06 -27.76 -16.98
N LEU A 163 15.97 -27.79 -17.75
CA LEU A 163 15.93 -27.27 -19.12
C LEU A 163 16.20 -25.76 -19.19
N ARG A 164 15.59 -24.97 -18.30
CA ARG A 164 15.86 -23.52 -18.17
C ARG A 164 17.31 -23.24 -17.79
N THR A 165 17.85 -24.02 -16.86
CA THR A 165 19.25 -23.88 -16.42
C THR A 165 20.21 -24.19 -17.56
N LEU A 166 19.90 -25.21 -18.36
CA LEU A 166 20.70 -25.61 -19.51
C LEU A 166 20.72 -24.51 -20.59
N ILE A 167 19.57 -23.91 -20.92
CA ILE A 167 19.48 -22.78 -21.85
C ILE A 167 20.30 -21.58 -21.34
N ALA A 168 20.17 -21.26 -20.05
CA ALA A 168 20.93 -20.16 -19.44
C ALA A 168 22.44 -20.44 -19.39
N LEU A 169 22.85 -21.69 -19.16
CA LEU A 169 24.24 -22.12 -19.18
C LEU A 169 24.82 -21.96 -20.59
N TYR A 170 24.15 -22.52 -21.60
CA TYR A 170 24.61 -22.45 -23.00
C TYR A 170 24.69 -21.03 -23.52
N HIS A 171 23.73 -20.17 -23.18
CA HIS A 171 23.77 -18.77 -23.58
C HIS A 171 24.96 -18.05 -22.92
N ARG A 172 25.29 -18.37 -21.66
CA ARG A 172 26.45 -17.76 -20.97
C ARG A 172 27.78 -18.28 -21.48
N THR A 173 27.86 -19.54 -21.89
CA THR A 173 29.08 -20.14 -22.46
C THR A 173 29.21 -19.92 -23.97
N ASN A 174 28.33 -19.13 -24.57
CA ASN A 174 28.28 -18.85 -26.01
C ASN A 174 28.18 -20.12 -26.88
N LYS A 175 27.53 -21.16 -26.34
CA LYS A 175 27.24 -22.45 -26.98
C LYS A 175 25.92 -22.34 -27.77
N ILE A 176 25.95 -21.55 -28.84
CA ILE A 176 24.76 -21.12 -29.57
C ILE A 176 24.14 -22.31 -30.34
N GLU A 177 24.96 -23.17 -30.92
CA GLU A 177 24.53 -24.35 -31.68
C GLU A 177 23.74 -25.33 -30.78
N GLU A 178 24.19 -25.51 -29.55
CA GLU A 178 23.55 -26.38 -28.57
C GLU A 178 22.17 -25.86 -28.14
N ILE A 179 21.96 -24.54 -28.08
CA ILE A 179 20.62 -23.96 -27.83
C ILE A 179 19.70 -24.21 -29.02
N VAL A 180 20.20 -24.07 -30.24
CA VAL A 180 19.41 -24.29 -31.46
C VAL A 180 19.01 -25.74 -31.60
N GLU A 181 19.91 -26.68 -31.34
CA GLU A 181 19.61 -28.12 -31.36
C GLU A 181 18.67 -28.52 -30.22
N LEU A 182 18.84 -27.96 -29.02
CA LEU A 182 17.90 -28.15 -27.91
C LEU A 182 16.51 -27.59 -28.25
N GLY A 183 16.45 -26.43 -28.91
CA GLY A 183 15.24 -25.79 -29.43
C GLY A 183 14.50 -26.64 -30.47
N LYS A 184 15.23 -27.38 -31.30
CA LYS A 184 14.66 -28.34 -32.26
C LYS A 184 14.17 -29.61 -31.58
N ALA A 185 14.99 -30.19 -30.70
CA ALA A 185 14.71 -31.48 -30.07
C ALA A 185 13.58 -31.42 -29.01
N LYS A 186 13.51 -30.33 -28.24
CA LYS A 186 12.60 -30.18 -27.09
C LYS A 186 11.63 -29.00 -27.25
N ARG A 187 11.22 -28.69 -28.48
CA ARG A 187 10.37 -27.51 -28.80
C ARG A 187 9.10 -27.43 -27.97
N SER A 188 8.35 -28.52 -27.86
CA SER A 188 7.09 -28.57 -27.10
C SER A 188 7.30 -28.31 -25.60
N GLU A 189 8.36 -28.87 -25.03
CA GLU A 189 8.73 -28.68 -23.62
C GLU A 189 9.17 -27.23 -23.35
N ILE A 190 9.93 -26.63 -24.28
CA ILE A 190 10.38 -25.23 -24.17
C ILE A 190 9.18 -24.27 -24.22
N LEU A 191 8.23 -24.51 -25.12
CA LEU A 191 7.00 -23.70 -25.21
C LEU A 191 6.09 -23.86 -23.98
N ALA A 192 6.19 -24.99 -23.27
CA ALA A 192 5.47 -25.23 -22.01
C ALA A 192 6.17 -24.66 -20.77
N LEU A 193 7.39 -24.10 -20.90
CA LEU A 193 8.06 -23.45 -19.78
C LEU A 193 7.29 -22.19 -19.35
N PRO A 194 7.31 -21.84 -18.05
CA PRO A 194 6.73 -20.57 -17.61
C PRO A 194 7.34 -19.41 -18.41
N THR A 195 6.54 -18.46 -18.82
CA THR A 195 6.99 -17.35 -19.65
C THR A 195 7.86 -16.39 -18.86
N SER A 196 9.01 -16.00 -19.43
CA SER A 196 9.85 -14.94 -18.87
C SER A 196 10.61 -14.25 -20.00
N GLY A 197 10.69 -12.91 -19.96
CA GLY A 197 11.35 -12.13 -21.01
C GLY A 197 12.80 -12.57 -21.24
N ARG A 198 13.52 -12.90 -20.16
CA ARG A 198 14.92 -13.36 -20.22
C ARG A 198 15.08 -14.70 -20.94
N LEU A 199 14.19 -15.67 -20.70
CA LEU A 199 14.25 -16.98 -21.37
C LEU A 199 14.02 -16.82 -22.88
N VAL A 200 13.00 -16.04 -23.24
CA VAL A 200 12.62 -15.80 -24.64
C VAL A 200 13.73 -15.01 -25.34
N GLU A 201 14.32 -14.02 -24.68
CA GLU A 201 15.48 -13.28 -25.18
C GLU A 201 16.67 -14.21 -25.47
N GLN A 202 17.01 -15.11 -24.54
CA GLN A 202 18.12 -16.06 -24.74
C GLN A 202 17.90 -16.99 -25.92
N LEU A 203 16.67 -17.50 -26.09
CA LEU A 203 16.30 -18.37 -27.21
C LEU A 203 16.32 -17.62 -28.54
N VAL A 204 15.66 -16.45 -28.60
CA VAL A 204 15.58 -15.63 -29.81
C VAL A 204 16.97 -15.15 -30.21
N THR A 205 17.78 -14.64 -29.28
CA THR A 205 19.16 -14.20 -29.55
C THR A 205 20.02 -15.35 -30.08
N ALA A 206 19.93 -16.55 -29.50
CA ALA A 206 20.69 -17.71 -29.98
C ALA A 206 20.30 -18.09 -31.42
N HIS A 207 19.01 -18.16 -31.74
CA HIS A 207 18.54 -18.46 -33.09
C HIS A 207 18.90 -17.37 -34.11
N LEU A 208 18.89 -16.10 -33.72
CA LEU A 208 19.31 -14.98 -34.57
C LEU A 208 20.83 -14.95 -34.79
N GLN A 209 21.62 -15.23 -33.75
CA GLN A 209 23.08 -15.33 -33.86
C GLN A 209 23.49 -16.53 -34.73
N HIS A 210 22.82 -17.67 -34.58
CA HIS A 210 23.02 -18.82 -35.46
C HIS A 210 22.67 -18.48 -36.92
N TYR A 211 21.57 -17.75 -37.15
CA TYR A 211 21.24 -17.25 -38.49
C TYR A 211 22.34 -16.35 -39.06
N GLN A 212 22.88 -15.42 -38.26
CA GLN A 212 23.98 -14.53 -38.69
C GLN A 212 25.27 -15.31 -39.02
N GLN A 213 25.54 -16.42 -38.31
CA GLN A 213 26.73 -17.24 -38.50
C GLN A 213 26.62 -18.20 -39.69
N THR A 214 25.48 -18.85 -39.87
CA THR A 214 25.31 -19.92 -40.87
C THR A 214 24.47 -19.51 -42.08
N ASN A 215 23.87 -18.31 -42.07
CA ASN A 215 22.89 -17.83 -43.03
C ASN A 215 21.69 -18.79 -43.24
N ASN A 216 21.35 -19.60 -42.23
CA ASN A 216 20.28 -20.58 -42.31
C ASN A 216 18.92 -19.93 -42.03
N GLN A 217 18.08 -19.80 -43.06
CA GLN A 217 16.74 -19.22 -42.96
C GLN A 217 15.81 -19.95 -41.99
N GLU A 218 16.06 -21.23 -41.69
CA GLU A 218 15.27 -21.98 -40.69
C GLU A 218 15.48 -21.44 -39.28
N SER A 219 16.69 -20.96 -38.95
CA SER A 219 16.99 -20.36 -37.66
C SER A 219 16.27 -19.02 -37.49
N LEU A 220 16.19 -18.21 -38.55
CA LEU A 220 15.41 -16.97 -38.55
C LEU A 220 13.91 -17.25 -38.38
N ARG A 221 13.37 -18.25 -39.10
CA ARG A 221 11.96 -18.67 -38.94
C ARG A 221 11.69 -19.18 -37.53
N ALA A 222 12.59 -19.96 -36.95
CA ALA A 222 12.46 -20.45 -35.58
C ALA A 222 12.46 -19.30 -34.56
N ALA A 223 13.35 -18.31 -34.70
CA ALA A 223 13.37 -17.13 -33.85
C ALA A 223 12.03 -16.36 -33.90
N THR A 224 11.50 -16.13 -35.10
CA THR A 224 10.21 -15.44 -35.29
C THR A 224 9.05 -16.21 -34.68
N LEU A 225 8.99 -17.53 -34.89
CA LEU A 225 7.93 -18.37 -34.34
C LEU A 225 7.97 -18.44 -32.81
N ILE A 226 9.16 -18.61 -32.22
CA ILE A 226 9.32 -18.62 -30.76
C ILE A 226 8.85 -17.29 -30.18
N ALA A 227 9.25 -16.17 -30.78
CA ALA A 227 8.81 -14.86 -30.34
C ALA A 227 7.29 -14.67 -30.49
N GLN A 228 6.69 -15.08 -31.60
CA GLN A 228 5.24 -14.96 -31.83
C GLN A 228 4.42 -15.74 -30.80
N GLU A 229 4.85 -16.94 -30.41
CA GLU A 229 4.16 -17.76 -29.40
C GLU A 229 4.21 -17.10 -28.00
N PHE A 230 5.33 -16.46 -27.66
CA PHE A 230 5.51 -15.88 -26.32
C PHE A 230 5.10 -14.41 -26.20
N LEU A 231 5.01 -13.65 -27.31
CA LEU A 231 4.73 -12.22 -27.30
C LEU A 231 3.41 -11.85 -26.59
N PRO A 232 2.26 -12.52 -26.80
CA PRO A 232 1.02 -12.18 -26.12
C PRO A 232 1.13 -12.24 -24.59
N GLU A 233 1.80 -13.26 -24.07
CA GLU A 233 1.98 -13.44 -22.62
C GLU A 233 3.07 -12.51 -22.06
N LEU A 234 4.12 -12.23 -22.84
CA LEU A 234 5.12 -11.22 -22.48
C LEU A 234 4.54 -9.80 -22.46
N GLU A 235 3.55 -9.49 -23.31
CA GLU A 235 2.82 -8.22 -23.30
C GLU A 235 1.97 -8.09 -22.04
N ARG A 236 1.24 -9.16 -21.66
CA ARG A 236 0.51 -9.24 -20.39
C ARG A 236 1.43 -8.98 -19.19
N LEU A 237 2.67 -9.46 -19.25
CA LEU A 237 3.68 -9.32 -18.20
C LEU A 237 4.54 -8.04 -18.32
N ARG A 238 4.32 -7.18 -19.32
CA ARG A 238 5.13 -5.99 -19.61
C ARG A 238 6.64 -6.28 -19.84
N GLN A 239 6.97 -7.44 -20.40
CA GLN A 239 8.34 -7.90 -20.66
C GLN A 239 8.66 -8.05 -22.17
N ALA A 240 7.76 -7.64 -23.06
CA ALA A 240 7.89 -7.84 -24.51
C ALA A 240 8.92 -6.94 -25.22
N ASN A 241 9.32 -5.80 -24.62
CA ASN A 241 10.09 -4.75 -25.29
C ASN A 241 11.45 -5.22 -25.84
N SER A 242 12.21 -6.00 -25.06
CA SER A 242 13.52 -6.52 -25.50
C SER A 242 13.39 -7.48 -26.70
N VAL A 243 12.38 -8.35 -26.69
CA VAL A 243 12.15 -9.34 -27.75
C VAL A 243 11.69 -8.65 -29.04
N ARG A 244 10.82 -7.64 -28.97
CA ARG A 244 10.43 -6.83 -30.14
C ARG A 244 11.63 -6.13 -30.75
N LYS A 245 12.48 -5.50 -29.93
CA LYS A 245 13.69 -4.82 -30.40
C LYS A 245 14.62 -5.77 -31.16
N LEU A 246 14.82 -6.99 -30.64
CA LEU A 246 15.64 -8.02 -31.30
C LEU A 246 15.06 -8.45 -32.66
N LEU A 247 13.74 -8.65 -32.74
CA LEU A 247 13.09 -8.99 -34.00
C LEU A 247 13.16 -7.84 -35.03
N HIS A 248 12.90 -6.60 -34.59
CA HIS A 248 12.94 -5.43 -35.47
C HIS A 248 14.34 -5.18 -36.06
N GLN A 249 15.38 -5.39 -35.26
CA GLN A 249 16.77 -5.26 -35.71
C GLN A 249 17.19 -6.29 -36.75
N THR A 250 16.47 -7.41 -36.88
CA THR A 250 16.91 -8.57 -37.68
C THR A 250 15.97 -8.89 -38.86
N LEU A 251 14.70 -8.52 -38.78
CA LEU A 251 13.69 -8.74 -39.83
C LEU A 251 13.56 -7.58 -40.83
N THR A 252 14.24 -6.45 -40.60
CA THR A 252 14.39 -5.42 -41.63
C THR A 252 15.48 -5.86 -42.61
N PRO A 253 15.17 -6.22 -43.86
CA PRO A 253 16.19 -6.43 -44.86
C PRO A 253 16.96 -5.11 -45.02
N GLN A 254 18.28 -5.14 -44.78
CA GLN A 254 19.16 -4.15 -45.37
C GLN A 254 19.16 -4.38 -46.87
N GLU A 255 18.17 -3.83 -47.57
CA GLU A 255 18.40 -3.44 -48.96
C GLU A 255 19.57 -2.44 -48.95
N PRO A 256 20.55 -2.60 -49.84
CA PRO A 256 21.60 -1.61 -49.97
C PRO A 256 20.90 -0.29 -50.25
N LEU A 257 21.13 0.69 -49.37
CA LEU A 257 20.81 2.09 -49.64
C LEU A 257 21.19 2.35 -51.09
N PRO A 258 20.28 2.88 -51.94
CA PRO A 258 20.73 3.44 -53.18
C PRO A 258 21.82 4.43 -52.80
N THR A 259 23.05 4.15 -53.22
CA THR A 259 24.10 5.15 -53.35
C THR A 259 23.61 6.15 -54.39
N VAL A 260 22.69 7.00 -53.97
CA VAL A 260 22.44 8.31 -54.53
C VAL A 260 22.89 9.22 -53.41
N GLU A 261 24.15 9.66 -53.53
CA GLU A 261 24.69 10.76 -52.77
C GLU A 261 23.64 11.89 -52.70
N GLY A 262 23.12 12.18 -51.51
CA GLY A 262 22.54 13.49 -51.22
C GLY A 262 21.04 13.64 -50.95
N ALA A 263 20.22 12.59 -50.82
CA ALA A 263 18.81 12.76 -50.44
C ALA A 263 18.54 12.37 -48.97
N SER A 264 18.56 13.35 -48.07
CA SER A 264 18.08 13.20 -46.69
C SER A 264 16.59 12.80 -46.68
N LEU A 265 16.22 11.78 -45.89
CA LEU A 265 14.82 11.46 -45.56
C LEU A 265 14.02 12.75 -45.31
N PRO A 266 12.81 12.90 -45.89
CA PRO A 266 11.99 14.08 -45.69
C PRO A 266 11.70 14.29 -44.20
N LEU A 267 11.71 15.55 -43.77
CA LEU A 267 11.57 15.94 -42.36
C LEU A 267 10.33 15.34 -41.68
N SER A 268 9.24 15.19 -42.43
CA SER A 268 7.98 14.60 -41.95
C SER A 268 8.14 13.13 -41.54
N GLU A 269 8.70 12.28 -42.40
CA GLU A 269 8.90 10.85 -42.09
C GLU A 269 9.85 10.66 -40.91
N ARG A 270 10.89 11.50 -40.84
CA ARG A 270 11.83 11.47 -39.72
C ARG A 270 11.19 11.89 -38.40
N LEU A 271 10.24 12.83 -38.42
CA LEU A 271 9.46 13.23 -37.26
C LEU A 271 8.50 12.11 -36.84
N THR A 272 7.81 11.46 -37.78
CA THR A 272 6.90 10.34 -37.49
C THR A 272 7.63 9.20 -36.79
N GLN A 273 8.82 8.82 -37.28
CA GLN A 273 9.65 7.78 -36.65
C GLN A 273 10.10 8.17 -35.23
N LEU A 274 10.35 9.45 -34.97
CA LEU A 274 10.72 9.92 -33.62
C LEU A 274 9.53 9.97 -32.66
N LEU A 275 8.31 10.20 -33.17
CA LEU A 275 7.11 10.25 -32.35
C LEU A 275 6.71 8.86 -31.82
N GLU A 276 7.14 7.78 -32.47
CA GLU A 276 6.96 6.39 -32.01
C GLU A 276 7.89 6.00 -30.84
N ILE A 277 8.91 6.82 -30.56
CA ILE A 277 9.89 6.60 -29.48
C ILE A 277 9.39 7.30 -28.20
N GLU A 278 9.70 6.70 -27.05
CA GLU A 278 9.40 7.27 -25.72
C GLU A 278 9.88 8.72 -25.59
N PRO A 279 9.08 9.63 -24.99
CA PRO A 279 9.36 11.07 -24.94
C PRO A 279 10.75 11.43 -24.40
N ALA A 280 11.24 10.71 -23.40
CA ALA A 280 12.56 10.96 -22.82
C ALA A 280 13.72 10.64 -23.78
N GLU A 281 13.58 9.60 -24.59
CA GLU A 281 14.65 9.10 -25.47
C GLU A 281 14.74 9.89 -26.78
N ARG A 282 13.63 10.51 -27.21
CA ARG A 282 13.58 11.31 -28.45
C ARG A 282 14.04 12.77 -28.28
N ILE A 283 14.18 13.29 -27.06
CA ILE A 283 14.56 14.70 -26.81
C ILE A 283 15.86 15.09 -27.51
N THR A 284 16.94 14.33 -27.32
CA THR A 284 18.26 14.68 -27.89
C THR A 284 18.24 14.70 -29.42
N GLN A 285 17.43 13.82 -30.02
CA GLN A 285 17.28 13.73 -31.47
C GLN A 285 16.42 14.89 -32.00
N LEU A 286 15.35 15.25 -31.30
CA LEU A 286 14.50 16.41 -31.60
C LEU A 286 15.26 17.73 -31.41
N GLU A 287 16.15 17.86 -30.42
CA GLU A 287 17.03 19.01 -30.26
C GLU A 287 17.98 19.18 -31.45
N SER A 288 18.56 18.07 -31.91
CA SER A 288 19.42 18.08 -33.11
C SER A 288 18.65 18.50 -34.37
N LEU A 289 17.38 18.10 -34.48
CA LEU A 289 16.51 18.53 -35.57
C LEU A 289 16.11 19.99 -35.45
N LYS A 290 15.83 20.49 -34.24
CA LYS A 290 15.55 21.90 -34.01
C LYS A 290 16.75 22.77 -34.40
N GLN A 291 17.97 22.35 -34.09
CA GLN A 291 19.17 23.08 -34.51
C GLN A 291 19.31 23.15 -36.04
N LYS A 292 18.97 22.06 -36.74
CA LYS A 292 19.02 21.99 -38.21
C LYS A 292 17.85 22.73 -38.88
N TYR A 293 16.68 22.72 -38.26
CA TYR A 293 15.43 23.30 -38.77
C TYR A 293 14.77 24.20 -37.71
N PRO A 294 15.37 25.37 -37.39
CA PRO A 294 14.94 26.21 -36.26
C PRO A 294 13.57 26.85 -36.42
N LYS A 295 12.99 26.83 -37.63
CA LYS A 295 11.64 27.37 -37.93
C LYS A 295 10.58 26.28 -38.13
N ALA A 296 10.92 25.01 -37.99
CA ALA A 296 9.96 23.92 -38.22
C ALA A 296 9.04 23.75 -37.01
N THR A 297 7.82 24.28 -37.11
CA THR A 297 6.82 24.26 -36.03
C THR A 297 6.59 22.85 -35.47
N ASN A 298 6.44 21.84 -36.34
CA ASN A 298 6.16 20.47 -35.91
C ASN A 298 7.30 19.85 -35.09
N VAL A 299 8.57 20.22 -35.37
CA VAL A 299 9.74 19.78 -34.59
C VAL A 299 9.72 20.46 -33.21
N ILE A 300 9.39 21.75 -33.17
CA ILE A 300 9.33 22.51 -31.92
C ILE A 300 8.19 22.01 -31.04
N LEU A 301 7.03 21.72 -31.61
CA LEU A 301 5.87 21.15 -30.92
C LEU A 301 6.19 19.78 -30.34
N ALA A 302 6.71 18.84 -31.15
CA ALA A 302 7.09 17.51 -30.68
C ALA A 302 8.15 17.57 -29.57
N LEU A 303 9.10 18.50 -29.66
CA LEU A 303 10.10 18.72 -28.62
C LEU A 303 9.48 19.29 -27.34
N ALA A 304 8.57 20.26 -27.46
CA ALA A 304 7.89 20.87 -26.33
C ALA A 304 6.99 19.87 -25.58
N GLU A 305 6.24 19.04 -26.30
CA GLU A 305 5.46 17.93 -25.72
C GLU A 305 6.36 16.92 -25.00
N SER A 306 7.51 16.59 -25.59
CA SER A 306 8.47 15.68 -24.96
C SER A 306 9.05 16.25 -23.66
N TYR A 307 9.28 17.56 -23.64
CA TYR A 307 9.70 18.26 -22.42
C TYR A 307 8.58 18.37 -21.38
N ALA A 308 7.32 18.52 -21.81
CA ALA A 308 6.17 18.53 -20.91
C ALA A 308 5.99 17.20 -20.19
N VAL A 309 6.13 16.07 -20.90
CA VAL A 309 6.00 14.73 -20.31
C VAL A 309 7.16 14.38 -19.38
N THR A 310 8.35 14.94 -19.61
CA THR A 310 9.56 14.69 -18.79
C THR A 310 9.75 15.70 -17.65
N ASP A 311 8.67 16.38 -17.24
CA ASP A 311 8.65 17.35 -16.12
C ASP A 311 9.60 18.55 -16.29
N ASN A 312 9.99 18.85 -17.54
CA ASN A 312 10.80 20.02 -17.90
C ASN A 312 9.89 21.16 -18.42
N THR A 313 8.89 21.51 -17.62
CA THR A 313 7.79 22.43 -17.96
C THR A 313 8.28 23.80 -18.46
N GLU A 314 9.24 24.42 -17.78
CA GLU A 314 9.80 25.73 -18.17
C GLU A 314 10.50 25.72 -19.54
N LYS A 315 11.14 24.61 -19.92
CA LYS A 315 11.74 24.48 -21.25
C LYS A 315 10.66 24.33 -22.31
N ALA A 316 9.61 23.56 -22.02
CA ALA A 316 8.46 23.40 -22.91
C ALA A 316 7.76 24.75 -23.14
N ILE A 317 7.53 25.55 -22.09
CA ILE A 317 6.92 26.88 -22.19
C ILE A 317 7.74 27.81 -23.08
N LYS A 318 9.06 27.87 -22.89
CA LYS A 318 9.96 28.68 -23.75
C LYS A 318 9.91 28.24 -25.22
N LEU A 319 9.73 26.95 -25.48
CA LEU A 319 9.58 26.43 -26.84
C LEU A 319 8.27 26.88 -27.47
N TYR A 320 7.15 26.78 -26.76
CA TYR A 320 5.85 27.27 -27.25
C TYR A 320 5.87 28.78 -27.51
N GLN A 321 6.48 29.58 -26.63
CA GLN A 321 6.64 31.02 -26.82
C GLN A 321 7.52 31.39 -28.03
N SER A 322 8.41 30.50 -28.46
CA SER A 322 9.28 30.72 -29.62
C SER A 322 8.60 30.49 -30.97
N VAL A 323 7.40 29.91 -30.98
CA VAL A 323 6.59 29.67 -32.18
C VAL A 323 5.63 30.86 -32.37
N PRO A 324 5.45 31.39 -33.59
CA PRO A 324 4.37 32.33 -33.87
C PRO A 324 3.03 31.69 -33.51
N ILE A 325 2.32 32.24 -32.52
CA ILE A 325 1.06 31.70 -31.96
C ILE A 325 -0.13 31.99 -32.89
N GLU A 326 0.02 31.74 -34.18
CA GLU A 326 -1.02 32.00 -35.18
C GLU A 326 -1.95 30.80 -35.37
N THR A 327 -1.47 29.58 -35.14
CA THR A 327 -2.28 28.37 -35.33
C THR A 327 -3.02 27.96 -34.06
N GLU A 328 -4.27 27.56 -34.24
CA GLU A 328 -5.15 27.09 -33.17
C GLU A 328 -4.56 25.87 -32.43
N GLU A 329 -3.96 24.94 -33.17
CA GLU A 329 -3.31 23.75 -32.60
C GLU A 329 -2.23 24.13 -31.57
N VAL A 330 -1.36 25.09 -31.90
CA VAL A 330 -0.32 25.56 -30.98
C VAL A 330 -0.94 26.14 -29.71
N LYS A 331 -2.03 26.90 -29.83
CA LYS A 331 -2.77 27.46 -28.68
C LYS A 331 -3.39 26.38 -27.81
N ILE A 332 -3.95 25.32 -28.41
CA ILE A 332 -4.52 24.19 -27.66
C ILE A 332 -3.43 23.47 -26.87
N HIS A 333 -2.33 23.07 -27.51
CA HIS A 333 -1.25 22.36 -26.86
C HIS A 333 -0.56 23.21 -25.78
N TYR A 334 -0.33 24.50 -26.06
CA TYR A 334 0.26 25.41 -25.09
C TYR A 334 -0.68 25.70 -23.91
N GLY A 335 -1.98 25.92 -24.17
CA GLY A 335 -2.99 26.13 -23.14
C GLY A 335 -3.13 24.94 -22.20
N LYS A 336 -3.12 23.69 -22.71
CA LYS A 336 -3.11 22.48 -21.90
C LYS A 336 -1.88 22.39 -20.99
N LEU A 337 -0.69 22.68 -21.52
CA LEU A 337 0.53 22.70 -20.73
C LEU A 337 0.46 23.70 -19.57
N LEU A 338 -0.04 24.91 -19.85
CA LEU A 338 -0.19 25.96 -18.84
C LEU A 338 -1.21 25.58 -17.76
N LEU A 339 -2.34 24.96 -18.11
CA LEU A 339 -3.29 24.42 -17.14
C LEU A 339 -2.67 23.34 -16.26
N ASN A 340 -1.92 22.41 -16.86
CA ASN A 340 -1.27 21.33 -16.13
C ASN A 340 -0.13 21.84 -15.22
N SER A 341 0.47 22.98 -15.57
CA SER A 341 1.51 23.66 -14.78
C SER A 341 0.96 24.67 -13.76
N ASP A 342 -0.36 24.68 -13.55
CA ASP A 342 -1.07 25.59 -12.64
C ASP A 342 -0.87 27.10 -12.91
N ARG A 343 -0.86 27.48 -14.20
CA ARG A 343 -0.74 28.87 -14.67
C ARG A 343 -2.02 29.32 -15.41
N PRO A 344 -3.20 29.34 -14.77
CA PRO A 344 -4.47 29.60 -15.46
C PRO A 344 -4.59 31.03 -16.00
N GLN A 345 -3.95 32.02 -15.36
CA GLN A 345 -4.01 33.41 -15.82
C GLN A 345 -3.40 33.58 -17.22
N GLU A 346 -2.31 32.88 -17.50
CA GLU A 346 -1.64 32.94 -18.80
C GLU A 346 -2.45 32.28 -19.91
N VAL A 347 -3.32 31.32 -19.58
CA VAL A 347 -4.26 30.71 -20.54
C VAL A 347 -5.33 31.72 -20.95
N ILE A 348 -5.81 32.52 -19.99
CA ILE A 348 -6.80 33.59 -20.24
C ILE A 348 -6.20 34.68 -21.13
N ASP A 349 -4.93 35.02 -20.91
CA ASP A 349 -4.21 36.01 -21.72
C ASP A 349 -3.91 35.47 -23.13
N LEU A 350 -3.60 34.17 -23.25
CA LEU A 350 -3.35 33.48 -24.53
C LEU A 350 -4.60 33.36 -25.41
N ILE A 351 -5.76 33.13 -24.80
CA ILE A 351 -7.03 32.87 -25.48
C ILE A 351 -8.02 33.99 -25.10
N PRO A 352 -7.95 35.18 -25.72
CA PRO A 352 -8.83 36.30 -25.38
C PRO A 352 -10.29 35.99 -25.74
N ASP A 353 -11.23 36.60 -25.01
CA ASP A 353 -12.67 36.47 -25.27
C ASP A 353 -13.04 37.07 -26.64
N SER A 354 -13.51 36.23 -27.57
CA SER A 354 -13.99 36.65 -28.89
C SER A 354 -15.17 35.79 -29.33
N GLU A 355 -16.09 36.37 -30.10
CA GLU A 355 -17.29 35.65 -30.58
C GLU A 355 -16.94 34.41 -31.43
N ASP A 356 -15.80 34.43 -32.14
CA ASP A 356 -15.34 33.35 -33.03
C ASP A 356 -14.38 32.34 -32.37
N ILE A 357 -14.33 32.25 -31.03
CA ILE A 357 -13.49 31.25 -30.36
C ILE A 357 -13.94 29.83 -30.76
N SER A 358 -12.99 28.99 -31.16
CA SER A 358 -13.25 27.57 -31.40
C SER A 358 -13.66 26.84 -30.11
N PRO A 359 -14.52 25.81 -30.19
CA PRO A 359 -15.00 25.12 -28.98
C PRO A 359 -13.88 24.52 -28.11
N ALA A 360 -12.77 24.10 -28.71
CA ALA A 360 -11.61 23.59 -27.97
C ALA A 360 -10.90 24.69 -27.17
N LEU A 361 -10.69 25.85 -27.76
CA LEU A 361 -10.11 27.00 -27.08
C LEU A 361 -11.06 27.59 -26.04
N ALA A 362 -12.37 27.61 -26.31
CA ALA A 362 -13.39 28.00 -25.34
C ALA A 362 -13.31 27.13 -24.10
N GLY A 363 -13.27 25.80 -24.26
CA GLY A 363 -13.19 24.90 -23.11
C GLY A 363 -11.91 25.07 -22.28
N LEU A 364 -10.75 25.31 -22.91
CA LEU A 364 -9.50 25.59 -22.19
C LEU A 364 -9.56 26.91 -21.42
N ARG A 365 -10.15 27.97 -22.02
CA ARG A 365 -10.40 29.24 -21.33
C ARG A 365 -11.37 29.05 -20.17
N GLY A 366 -12.43 28.27 -20.37
CA GLY A 366 -13.40 27.93 -19.32
C GLY A 366 -12.76 27.18 -18.15
N ALA A 367 -11.90 26.20 -18.43
CA ALA A 367 -11.14 25.47 -17.41
C ALA A 367 -10.19 26.40 -16.63
N ALA A 368 -9.55 27.36 -17.31
CA ALA A 368 -8.72 28.37 -16.66
C ALA A 368 -9.53 29.31 -15.75
N LEU A 369 -10.68 29.79 -16.22
CA LEU A 369 -11.60 30.64 -15.45
C LEU A 369 -12.11 29.91 -14.19
N TYR A 370 -12.42 28.62 -14.32
CA TYR A 370 -12.81 27.77 -13.19
C TYR A 370 -11.71 27.72 -12.12
N ARG A 371 -10.45 27.51 -12.51
CA ARG A 371 -9.31 27.47 -11.56
C ARG A 371 -9.08 28.79 -10.82
N ILE A 372 -9.48 29.92 -11.39
CA ILE A 372 -9.37 31.25 -10.75
C ILE A 372 -10.63 31.57 -9.92
N GLY A 373 -11.64 30.69 -9.92
CA GLY A 373 -12.89 30.87 -9.16
C GLY A 373 -13.95 31.70 -9.88
N GLN A 374 -13.81 31.95 -11.18
CA GLN A 374 -14.82 32.65 -11.99
C GLN A 374 -15.84 31.66 -12.59
N GLU A 375 -16.56 30.96 -11.71
CA GLU A 375 -17.44 29.84 -12.06
C GLU A 375 -18.54 30.20 -13.07
N SER A 376 -19.17 31.37 -12.92
CA SER A 376 -20.26 31.83 -13.78
C SER A 376 -19.82 32.05 -15.23
N GLN A 377 -18.62 32.59 -15.44
CA GLN A 377 -18.06 32.75 -16.78
C GLN A 377 -17.56 31.41 -17.33
N ALA A 378 -16.88 30.62 -16.47
CA ALA A 378 -16.35 29.31 -16.83
C ALA A 378 -17.42 28.38 -17.42
N LEU A 379 -18.59 28.32 -16.79
CA LEU A 379 -19.69 27.46 -17.22
C LEU A 379 -20.08 27.71 -18.68
N SER A 380 -20.26 28.98 -19.06
CA SER A 380 -20.67 29.35 -20.43
C SER A 380 -19.67 28.92 -21.51
N PHE A 381 -18.36 28.95 -21.20
CA PHE A 381 -17.30 28.54 -22.13
C PHE A 381 -17.13 27.01 -22.17
N LEU A 382 -17.27 26.34 -21.02
CA LEU A 382 -17.19 24.88 -20.92
C LEU A 382 -18.39 24.20 -21.62
N GLU A 383 -19.59 24.76 -21.50
CA GLU A 383 -20.79 24.24 -22.20
C GLU A 383 -20.67 24.35 -23.73
N LYS A 384 -20.04 25.42 -24.24
CA LYS A 384 -19.73 25.52 -25.68
C LYS A 384 -18.83 24.38 -26.15
N ALA A 385 -17.82 24.01 -25.36
CA ALA A 385 -16.93 22.89 -25.66
C ALA A 385 -17.66 21.55 -25.62
N TRP A 386 -18.55 21.38 -24.64
CA TRP A 386 -19.38 20.18 -24.48
C TRP A 386 -20.34 19.96 -25.66
N GLN A 387 -21.02 21.03 -26.11
CA GLN A 387 -21.94 20.97 -27.25
C GLN A 387 -21.23 20.59 -28.56
N ALA A 388 -19.95 20.96 -28.70
CA ALA A 388 -19.11 20.58 -29.83
C ALA A 388 -18.46 19.18 -29.69
N ASN A 389 -18.86 18.40 -28.69
CA ASN A 389 -18.34 17.06 -28.39
C ASN A 389 -16.84 17.03 -28.05
N ASN A 390 -16.28 18.11 -27.51
CA ASN A 390 -14.91 18.10 -26.99
C ASN A 390 -14.90 17.57 -25.55
N ARG A 391 -14.51 16.29 -25.40
CA ARG A 391 -14.51 15.53 -24.15
C ARG A 391 -13.13 15.39 -23.50
N SER A 392 -12.21 16.31 -23.76
CA SER A 392 -10.90 16.26 -23.10
C SER A 392 -11.00 16.42 -21.58
N ILE A 393 -10.18 15.68 -20.83
CA ILE A 393 -10.25 15.59 -19.36
C ILE A 393 -10.12 16.99 -18.72
N GLU A 394 -9.25 17.83 -19.29
CA GLU A 394 -8.98 19.19 -18.79
C GLU A 394 -10.21 20.10 -18.85
N ILE A 395 -11.16 19.81 -19.76
CA ILE A 395 -12.42 20.55 -19.95
C ILE A 395 -13.55 19.86 -19.18
N LEU A 396 -13.61 18.53 -19.29
CA LEU A 396 -14.70 17.71 -18.79
C LEU A 396 -14.78 17.71 -17.25
N LEU A 397 -13.64 17.61 -16.57
CA LEU A 397 -13.60 17.56 -15.10
C LEU A 397 -14.09 18.87 -14.44
N PRO A 398 -13.61 20.07 -14.83
CA PRO A 398 -14.19 21.33 -14.34
C PRO A 398 -15.68 21.47 -14.61
N LEU A 399 -16.16 21.03 -15.78
CA LEU A 399 -17.57 21.11 -16.15
C LEU A 399 -18.43 20.19 -15.29
N ALA A 400 -17.99 18.94 -15.08
CA ALA A 400 -18.66 17.98 -14.20
C ALA A 400 -18.81 18.51 -12.78
N ARG A 401 -17.74 19.13 -12.24
CA ARG A 401 -17.76 19.77 -10.91
C ARG A 401 -18.74 20.95 -10.82
N LEU A 402 -18.77 21.81 -11.84
CA LEU A 402 -19.71 22.94 -11.89
C LEU A 402 -21.17 22.49 -12.01
N TRP A 403 -21.46 21.48 -12.83
CA TRP A 403 -22.81 20.92 -12.89
C TRP A 403 -23.23 20.25 -11.59
N ALA A 404 -22.31 19.53 -10.93
CA ALA A 404 -22.57 18.95 -9.62
C ALA A 404 -22.84 20.03 -8.56
N SER A 405 -22.02 21.10 -8.51
CA SER A 405 -22.21 22.19 -7.55
C SER A 405 -23.51 22.99 -7.77
N HIS A 406 -23.94 23.13 -9.02
CA HIS A 406 -25.22 23.75 -9.39
C HIS A 406 -26.43 22.80 -9.31
N GLN A 407 -26.27 21.58 -8.78
CA GLN A 407 -27.33 20.54 -8.69
C GLN A 407 -27.95 20.13 -10.04
N ASN A 408 -27.20 20.26 -11.13
CA ASN A 408 -27.60 19.75 -12.44
C ASN A 408 -27.14 18.29 -12.58
N LEU A 409 -27.86 17.41 -11.88
CA LEU A 409 -27.42 16.03 -11.62
C LEU A 409 -27.35 15.18 -12.90
N GLU A 410 -28.30 15.33 -13.83
CA GLU A 410 -28.34 14.54 -15.07
C GLU A 410 -27.11 14.83 -15.96
N GLN A 411 -26.77 16.11 -16.16
CA GLN A 411 -25.63 16.48 -16.98
C GLN A 411 -24.31 16.15 -16.29
N ALA A 412 -24.23 16.35 -14.98
CA ALA A 412 -23.07 15.96 -14.19
C ALA A 412 -22.83 14.44 -14.23
N ALA A 413 -23.90 13.63 -14.19
CA ALA A 413 -23.82 12.17 -14.28
C ALA A 413 -23.16 11.71 -15.58
N VAL A 414 -23.61 12.23 -16.73
CA VAL A 414 -23.03 11.88 -18.03
C VAL A 414 -21.54 12.25 -18.08
N ALA A 415 -21.19 13.44 -17.60
CA ALA A 415 -19.80 13.89 -17.58
C ALA A 415 -18.90 13.03 -16.67
N TYR A 416 -19.38 12.67 -15.48
CA TYR A 416 -18.63 11.81 -14.57
C TYR A 416 -18.55 10.36 -15.04
N GLN A 417 -19.56 9.86 -15.77
CA GLN A 417 -19.49 8.53 -16.38
C GLN A 417 -18.37 8.46 -17.41
N ASP A 418 -18.29 9.45 -18.32
CA ASP A 418 -17.20 9.56 -19.29
C ASP A 418 -15.82 9.62 -18.59
N LEU A 419 -15.71 10.36 -17.47
CA LEU A 419 -14.48 10.45 -16.68
C LEU A 419 -14.10 9.14 -15.96
N LEU A 420 -15.07 8.43 -15.39
CA LEU A 420 -14.84 7.16 -14.71
C LEU A 420 -14.36 6.07 -15.67
N GLU A 421 -14.84 6.08 -16.92
CA GLU A 421 -14.42 5.13 -17.94
C GLU A 421 -13.04 5.45 -18.53
N THR A 422 -12.73 6.73 -18.74
CA THR A 422 -11.51 7.16 -19.44
C THR A 422 -10.34 7.46 -18.52
N SER A 423 -10.59 7.95 -17.30
CA SER A 423 -9.59 8.61 -16.47
C SER A 423 -9.85 8.50 -14.96
N ALA A 424 -10.31 7.33 -14.49
CA ALA A 424 -10.56 7.08 -13.06
C ALA A 424 -9.38 7.46 -12.14
N ASN A 425 -8.14 7.34 -12.61
CA ASN A 425 -6.94 7.62 -11.82
C ASN A 425 -6.71 9.11 -11.54
N THR A 426 -7.38 10.02 -12.26
CA THR A 426 -7.22 11.48 -12.06
C THR A 426 -8.25 12.06 -11.07
N LEU A 427 -9.24 11.26 -10.65
CA LEU A 427 -10.31 11.71 -9.77
C LEU A 427 -9.85 11.81 -8.32
N THR A 428 -10.27 12.87 -7.66
CA THR A 428 -10.04 13.14 -6.23
C THR A 428 -11.20 12.61 -5.38
N ILE A 429 -11.05 12.63 -4.06
CA ILE A 429 -12.14 12.21 -3.14
C ILE A 429 -13.37 13.10 -3.28
N GLU A 430 -13.18 14.40 -3.53
CA GLU A 430 -14.30 15.33 -3.79
C GLU A 430 -15.07 14.93 -5.05
N ASP A 431 -14.37 14.47 -6.09
CA ASP A 431 -15.00 13.99 -7.31
C ASP A 431 -15.82 12.71 -7.05
N TYR A 432 -15.28 11.77 -6.27
CA TYR A 432 -16.02 10.57 -5.87
C TYR A 432 -17.23 10.90 -4.99
N LEU A 433 -17.13 11.93 -4.14
CA LEU A 433 -18.24 12.42 -3.35
C LEU A 433 -19.33 13.00 -4.26
N TYR A 434 -18.97 13.83 -5.25
CA TYR A 434 -19.94 14.33 -6.23
C TYR A 434 -20.63 13.18 -6.97
N VAL A 435 -19.89 12.16 -7.39
CA VAL A 435 -20.48 10.97 -8.02
C VAL A 435 -21.48 10.28 -7.09
N ALA A 436 -21.16 10.12 -5.81
CA ALA A 436 -22.06 9.51 -4.84
C ALA A 436 -23.31 10.37 -4.59
N GLU A 437 -23.17 11.70 -4.49
CA GLU A 437 -24.29 12.64 -4.34
C GLU A 437 -25.19 12.65 -5.58
N ILE A 438 -24.62 12.61 -6.78
CA ILE A 438 -25.36 12.52 -8.05
C ILE A 438 -26.13 11.20 -8.13
N ALA A 439 -25.52 10.08 -7.73
CA ALA A 439 -26.17 8.78 -7.67
C ALA A 439 -27.35 8.79 -6.70
N ASP A 440 -27.16 9.34 -5.51
CA ASP A 440 -28.20 9.44 -4.48
C ASP A 440 -29.35 10.38 -4.87
N GLY A 441 -29.05 11.42 -5.65
CA GLY A 441 -30.04 12.34 -6.21
C GLY A 441 -30.68 11.88 -7.52
N GLY A 442 -30.41 10.67 -8.01
CA GLY A 442 -31.03 10.09 -9.20
C GLY A 442 -30.44 10.56 -10.55
N GLY A 443 -29.27 11.21 -10.55
CA GLY A 443 -28.65 11.71 -11.78
C GLY A 443 -28.21 10.62 -12.76
N PHE A 444 -27.90 9.41 -12.28
CA PHE A 444 -27.64 8.23 -13.12
C PHE A 444 -28.91 7.47 -13.53
N GLY A 445 -30.09 8.05 -13.28
CA GLY A 445 -31.38 7.40 -13.51
C GLY A 445 -31.77 6.43 -12.40
N ASP A 446 -32.54 5.41 -12.76
CA ASP A 446 -33.04 4.39 -11.83
C ASP A 446 -31.96 3.36 -11.49
N ILE A 447 -31.02 3.75 -10.63
CA ILE A 447 -30.03 2.85 -10.03
C ILE A 447 -30.54 2.33 -8.68
N SER A 448 -30.08 1.14 -8.29
CA SER A 448 -30.45 0.52 -7.02
C SER A 448 -29.75 1.19 -5.83
N ASP A 449 -30.38 1.15 -4.65
CA ASP A 449 -29.76 1.63 -3.40
C ASP A 449 -28.40 0.95 -3.13
N GLU A 450 -28.21 -0.31 -3.55
CA GLU A 450 -26.93 -1.02 -3.43
C GLU A 450 -25.84 -0.37 -4.30
N GLU A 451 -26.18 0.05 -5.52
CA GLU A 451 -25.27 0.76 -6.41
C GLU A 451 -24.94 2.16 -5.87
N VAL A 452 -25.93 2.88 -5.33
CA VAL A 452 -25.71 4.17 -4.66
C VAL A 452 -24.70 4.02 -3.52
N VAL A 453 -24.88 3.00 -2.66
CA VAL A 453 -23.94 2.76 -1.56
C VAL A 453 -22.55 2.37 -2.07
N SER A 454 -22.45 1.65 -3.19
CA SER A 454 -21.16 1.29 -3.77
C SER A 454 -20.32 2.53 -4.13
N TYR A 455 -20.96 3.64 -4.54
CA TYR A 455 -20.26 4.90 -4.80
C TYR A 455 -19.76 5.56 -3.51
N TYR A 456 -20.55 5.54 -2.44
CA TYR A 456 -20.10 5.98 -1.11
C TYR A 456 -18.95 5.11 -0.57
N GLU A 457 -18.95 3.80 -0.85
CA GLU A 457 -17.86 2.90 -0.46
C GLU A 457 -16.59 3.15 -1.27
N ARG A 458 -16.70 3.53 -2.55
CA ARG A 458 -15.55 3.98 -3.35
C ARG A 458 -14.84 5.19 -2.72
N CYS A 459 -15.60 6.13 -2.14
CA CYS A 459 -15.01 7.27 -1.43
C CYS A 459 -14.13 6.83 -0.24
N LEU A 460 -14.57 5.80 0.51
CA LEU A 460 -13.84 5.27 1.68
C LEU A 460 -12.62 4.44 1.28
N ASN A 461 -12.73 3.72 0.17
CA ASN A 461 -11.68 2.94 -0.44
C ASN A 461 -10.48 3.80 -0.89
N CYS A 462 -10.69 5.09 -1.16
CA CYS A 462 -9.61 6.06 -1.36
C CYS A 462 -8.76 6.33 -0.09
N GLY A 463 -9.15 5.77 1.07
CA GLY A 463 -8.39 5.76 2.33
C GLY A 463 -8.89 6.77 3.37
N TRP A 464 -8.89 6.36 4.65
CA TRP A 464 -9.37 7.19 5.79
C TRP A 464 -8.68 8.56 5.93
N ASN A 465 -7.38 8.65 5.65
CA ASN A 465 -6.64 9.93 5.69
C ASN A 465 -7.12 10.94 4.65
N ASN A 466 -7.57 10.42 3.52
CA ASN A 466 -8.07 11.22 2.42
C ASN A 466 -9.47 11.76 2.76
N LEU A 467 -10.28 10.99 3.48
CA LEU A 467 -11.55 11.47 4.04
C LEU A 467 -11.37 12.59 5.06
N ARG A 468 -10.32 12.54 5.89
CA ARG A 468 -9.97 13.63 6.84
C ARG A 468 -9.64 14.96 6.18
N ARG A 469 -9.34 14.99 4.88
CA ARG A 469 -9.10 16.24 4.12
C ARG A 469 -10.39 16.98 3.80
N LEU A 470 -11.54 16.29 3.81
CA LEU A 470 -12.83 16.92 3.57
C LEU A 470 -13.27 17.75 4.79
N PRO A 471 -14.11 18.78 4.61
CA PRO A 471 -14.75 19.46 5.73
C PRO A 471 -15.53 18.48 6.62
N THR A 472 -15.49 18.66 7.94
CA THR A 472 -16.19 17.79 8.91
C THR A 472 -17.67 17.59 8.59
N SER A 473 -18.35 18.61 8.05
CA SER A 473 -19.74 18.52 7.61
C SER A 473 -19.96 17.51 6.47
N LYS A 474 -19.06 17.49 5.49
CA LYS A 474 -19.10 16.56 4.36
C LYS A 474 -18.75 15.13 4.76
N GLN A 475 -17.80 14.97 5.67
CA GLN A 475 -17.52 13.66 6.28
C GLN A 475 -18.76 13.11 7.00
N ALA A 476 -19.43 13.96 7.78
CA ALA A 476 -20.64 13.60 8.50
C ALA A 476 -21.77 13.15 7.56
N GLU A 477 -22.01 13.93 6.51
CA GLU A 477 -23.04 13.67 5.49
C GLU A 477 -22.81 12.33 4.80
N LEU A 478 -21.58 12.08 4.31
CA LEU A 478 -21.19 10.83 3.66
C LEU A 478 -21.43 9.61 4.56
N LEU A 479 -20.90 9.63 5.78
CA LEU A 479 -20.99 8.47 6.67
C LEU A 479 -22.42 8.23 7.13
N LYS A 480 -23.17 9.29 7.44
CA LYS A 480 -24.58 9.21 7.84
C LYS A 480 -25.45 8.67 6.71
N ARG A 481 -25.22 9.10 5.47
CA ARG A 481 -26.02 8.64 4.32
C ARG A 481 -25.73 7.19 3.99
N ARG A 482 -24.45 6.79 3.95
CA ARG A 482 -24.04 5.38 3.82
C ARG A 482 -24.67 4.51 4.90
N PHE A 483 -24.61 4.94 6.16
CA PHE A 483 -25.22 4.23 7.28
C PHE A 483 -26.73 4.05 7.10
N SER A 484 -27.42 5.11 6.67
CA SER A 484 -28.88 5.09 6.46
C SER A 484 -29.28 4.13 5.34
N LEU A 485 -28.58 4.15 4.20
CA LEU A 485 -28.83 3.26 3.07
C LEU A 485 -28.52 1.79 3.42
N ARG A 486 -27.39 1.53 4.11
CA ARG A 486 -27.07 0.15 4.58
C ARG A 486 -28.11 -0.37 5.57
N THR A 487 -28.68 0.50 6.39
CA THR A 487 -29.79 0.14 7.30
C THR A 487 -31.05 -0.25 6.53
N GLN A 488 -31.35 0.42 5.41
CA GLN A 488 -32.50 0.11 4.55
C GLN A 488 -32.32 -1.22 3.80
N LEU A 489 -31.09 -1.48 3.30
CA LEU A 489 -30.74 -2.68 2.54
C LEU A 489 -30.67 -3.95 3.40
N ASN A 490 -30.54 -3.82 4.73
CA ASN A 490 -30.52 -4.93 5.69
C ASN A 490 -29.40 -5.97 5.43
N ASP A 491 -28.30 -5.56 4.81
CA ASP A 491 -27.07 -6.35 4.68
C ASP A 491 -26.25 -6.22 5.97
N ILE A 492 -26.32 -7.24 6.84
CA ILE A 492 -25.79 -7.20 8.21
C ILE A 492 -24.27 -7.00 8.23
N ASP A 493 -23.52 -7.71 7.40
CA ASP A 493 -22.04 -7.65 7.41
C ASP A 493 -21.54 -6.27 6.97
N LYS A 494 -22.18 -5.67 5.97
CA LYS A 494 -21.83 -4.32 5.51
C LYS A 494 -22.36 -3.23 6.44
N LEU A 495 -23.51 -3.45 7.09
CA LEU A 495 -24.07 -2.57 8.11
C LEU A 495 -23.14 -2.46 9.33
N ILE A 496 -22.55 -3.57 9.78
CA ILE A 496 -21.56 -3.56 10.88
C ILE A 496 -20.38 -2.67 10.54
N ASN A 497 -19.85 -2.76 9.32
CA ASN A 497 -18.76 -1.88 8.88
C ASN A 497 -19.18 -0.41 8.85
N ALA A 498 -20.41 -0.10 8.40
CA ALA A 498 -20.93 1.26 8.43
C ALA A 498 -21.13 1.79 9.87
N TYR A 499 -21.58 0.95 10.80
CA TYR A 499 -21.66 1.28 12.23
C TYR A 499 -20.29 1.60 12.82
N ALA A 500 -19.30 0.74 12.57
CA ALA A 500 -17.94 0.92 13.05
C ALA A 500 -17.38 2.28 12.63
N ASP A 501 -17.46 2.59 11.32
CA ASP A 501 -16.92 3.84 10.78
C ASP A 501 -17.68 5.07 11.34
N TRP A 502 -18.99 4.96 11.56
CA TRP A 502 -19.81 6.04 12.11
C TRP A 502 -19.56 6.29 13.60
N LEU A 503 -19.46 5.22 14.41
CA LEU A 503 -19.14 5.29 15.84
C LEU A 503 -17.75 5.89 16.07
N GLU A 504 -16.76 5.44 15.29
CA GLU A 504 -15.40 5.97 15.35
C GLU A 504 -15.37 7.46 15.00
N TRP A 505 -16.08 7.88 13.95
CA TRP A 505 -16.16 9.29 13.57
C TRP A 505 -16.86 10.16 14.63
N LEU A 506 -18.01 9.73 15.14
CA LEU A 506 -18.74 10.46 16.19
C LEU A 506 -17.90 10.64 17.46
N THR A 507 -17.11 9.63 17.79
CA THR A 507 -16.23 9.65 18.96
C THR A 507 -15.05 10.58 18.76
N ASN A 508 -14.42 10.56 17.58
CA ASN A 508 -13.34 11.49 17.23
C ASN A 508 -13.78 12.96 17.26
N GLU A 509 -15.01 13.25 16.79
CA GLU A 509 -15.56 14.60 16.74
C GLU A 509 -16.27 15.02 18.05
N ASN A 510 -16.21 14.20 19.11
CA ASN A 510 -16.82 14.46 20.42
C ASN A 510 -18.35 14.70 20.38
N ARG A 511 -19.07 14.04 19.45
CA ARG A 511 -20.53 14.20 19.27
C ARG A 511 -21.32 13.21 20.12
N PHE A 512 -21.27 13.39 21.45
CA PHE A 512 -21.78 12.42 22.43
C PHE A 512 -23.29 12.18 22.38
N GLU A 513 -24.10 13.20 22.10
CA GLU A 513 -25.56 13.05 22.01
C GLU A 513 -25.94 12.11 20.86
N GLU A 514 -25.36 12.34 19.67
CA GLU A 514 -25.55 11.46 18.51
C GLU A 514 -24.94 10.08 18.71
N LEU A 515 -23.81 9.97 19.41
CA LEU A 515 -23.23 8.68 19.78
C LEU A 515 -24.20 7.87 20.65
N ALA A 516 -24.81 8.49 21.66
CA ALA A 516 -25.79 7.85 22.52
C ALA A 516 -27.05 7.40 21.74
N GLU A 517 -27.52 8.21 20.77
CA GLU A 517 -28.62 7.84 19.88
C GLU A 517 -28.29 6.62 19.01
N VAL A 518 -27.08 6.57 18.45
CA VAL A 518 -26.63 5.45 17.60
C VAL A 518 -26.48 4.18 18.44
N LEU A 519 -25.92 4.26 19.64
CA LEU A 519 -25.83 3.13 20.57
C LEU A 519 -27.22 2.63 20.99
N ALA A 520 -28.19 3.53 21.21
CA ALA A 520 -29.57 3.15 21.50
C ALA A 520 -30.21 2.40 20.31
N LYS A 521 -29.95 2.83 19.06
CA LYS A 521 -30.39 2.11 17.85
C LYS A 521 -29.75 0.73 17.75
N LEU A 522 -28.45 0.61 18.05
CA LEU A 522 -27.75 -0.67 18.07
C LEU A 522 -28.40 -1.63 19.08
N ARG A 523 -28.74 -1.17 20.29
CA ARG A 523 -29.48 -1.98 21.28
C ARG A 523 -30.84 -2.45 20.76
N SER A 524 -31.59 -1.58 20.07
CA SER A 524 -32.87 -1.95 19.46
C SER A 524 -32.70 -3.05 18.40
N GLN A 525 -31.64 -2.98 17.58
CA GLN A 525 -31.38 -3.99 16.55
C GLN A 525 -30.98 -5.35 17.14
N VAL A 526 -30.35 -5.37 18.31
CA VAL A 526 -30.07 -6.60 19.05
C VAL A 526 -31.36 -7.21 19.59
N GLN A 527 -32.27 -6.39 20.15
CA GLN A 527 -33.59 -6.86 20.58
C GLN A 527 -34.41 -7.44 19.41
N GLU A 528 -34.31 -6.84 18.23
CA GLU A 528 -34.90 -7.34 16.98
C GLU A 528 -34.18 -8.58 16.40
N ARG A 529 -33.10 -9.05 17.03
CA ARG A 529 -32.25 -10.18 16.59
C ARG A 529 -31.62 -9.99 15.20
N LYS A 530 -31.44 -8.75 14.76
CA LYS A 530 -30.73 -8.42 13.51
C LYS A 530 -29.22 -8.48 13.71
N ILE A 531 -28.75 -8.15 14.90
CA ILE A 531 -27.34 -8.17 15.33
C ILE A 531 -27.27 -9.04 16.58
N ASN A 532 -26.24 -9.89 16.69
CA ASN A 532 -26.05 -10.72 17.89
C ASN A 532 -25.21 -10.00 18.97
N LEU A 533 -25.22 -10.54 20.19
CA LEU A 533 -24.49 -9.96 21.34
C LEU A 533 -22.98 -9.84 21.09
N ARG A 534 -22.39 -10.81 20.36
CA ARG A 534 -20.97 -10.76 19.97
C ARG A 534 -20.67 -9.55 19.08
N GLN A 535 -21.47 -9.33 18.04
CA GLN A 535 -21.32 -8.20 17.11
C GLN A 535 -21.57 -6.87 17.82
N GLN A 536 -22.52 -6.81 18.75
CA GLN A 536 -22.73 -5.63 19.59
C GLN A 536 -21.48 -5.31 20.42
N PHE A 537 -20.90 -6.32 21.08
CA PHE A 537 -19.66 -6.13 21.84
C PHE A 537 -18.50 -5.66 20.96
N GLU A 538 -18.29 -6.31 19.81
CA GLU A 538 -17.21 -5.95 18.86
C GLU A 538 -17.35 -4.51 18.33
N LEU A 539 -18.57 -4.02 18.09
CA LEU A 539 -18.82 -2.64 17.66
C LEU A 539 -18.54 -1.62 18.76
N ILE A 540 -18.91 -1.94 20.00
CA ILE A 540 -18.73 -1.06 21.15
C ILE A 540 -17.26 -1.04 21.59
N GLU A 541 -16.52 -2.13 21.40
CA GLU A 541 -15.08 -2.19 21.66
C GLU A 541 -14.27 -1.17 20.85
N ILE A 542 -14.75 -0.77 19.66
CA ILE A 542 -14.08 0.21 18.78
C ILE A 542 -13.90 1.56 19.47
N ILE A 543 -14.81 1.95 20.38
CA ILE A 543 -14.75 3.25 21.05
C ILE A 543 -13.97 3.22 22.38
N GLU A 544 -13.51 2.06 22.85
CA GLU A 544 -12.72 1.94 24.09
C GLU A 544 -11.40 2.75 24.09
N PRO A 545 -10.61 2.79 23.00
CA PRO A 545 -9.33 3.52 23.01
C PRO A 545 -9.49 5.01 23.32
N PHE A 546 -10.68 5.57 23.04
CA PHE A 546 -11.00 6.97 23.24
C PHE A 546 -11.32 7.32 24.70
N ILE A 547 -11.54 6.34 25.58
CA ILE A 547 -11.87 6.58 27.00
C ILE A 547 -10.78 7.41 27.71
N SER A 548 -9.51 7.19 27.35
CA SER A 548 -8.38 7.92 27.92
C SER A 548 -8.45 9.42 27.65
N ALA A 549 -8.93 9.80 26.47
CA ALA A 549 -9.14 11.18 26.06
C ALA A 549 -10.52 11.72 26.51
N LEU A 550 -11.52 10.85 26.59
CA LEU A 550 -12.93 11.20 26.81
C LEU A 550 -13.55 10.37 27.95
N PRO A 551 -13.35 10.76 29.23
CA PRO A 551 -13.82 9.99 30.39
C PRO A 551 -15.33 9.76 30.45
N GLN A 552 -16.14 10.59 29.77
CA GLN A 552 -17.59 10.46 29.71
C GLN A 552 -18.05 9.17 29.01
N LEU A 553 -17.25 8.65 28.06
CA LEU A 553 -17.52 7.38 27.38
C LEU A 553 -17.50 6.19 28.35
N ARG A 554 -16.72 6.29 29.43
CA ARG A 554 -16.59 5.22 30.42
C ARG A 554 -17.95 4.82 30.99
N LEU A 555 -18.80 5.78 31.33
CA LEU A 555 -20.13 5.51 31.90
C LEU A 555 -21.07 4.88 30.88
N LEU A 556 -21.00 5.30 29.61
CA LEU A 556 -21.81 4.70 28.54
C LEU A 556 -21.42 3.23 28.33
N LEU A 557 -20.12 2.97 28.21
CA LEU A 557 -19.55 1.64 27.96
C LEU A 557 -19.79 0.66 29.10
N ILE A 558 -19.64 1.10 30.34
CA ILE A 558 -19.91 0.28 31.53
C ILE A 558 -21.34 -0.29 31.47
N ASN A 559 -22.33 0.57 31.21
CA ASN A 559 -23.73 0.15 31.17
C ASN A 559 -23.98 -0.82 30.01
N ASP A 560 -23.40 -0.56 28.84
CA ASP A 560 -23.51 -1.46 27.69
C ASP A 560 -22.89 -2.83 27.98
N TYR A 561 -21.68 -2.88 28.55
CA TYR A 561 -21.01 -4.13 28.85
C TYR A 561 -21.69 -4.95 29.93
N GLN A 562 -22.19 -4.31 30.98
CA GLN A 562 -22.99 -4.98 31.99
C GLN A 562 -24.25 -5.60 31.37
N ASN A 563 -24.97 -4.85 30.53
CA ASN A 563 -26.19 -5.34 29.88
C ASN A 563 -25.92 -6.51 28.93
N ILE A 564 -24.84 -6.43 28.13
CA ILE A 564 -24.43 -7.53 27.25
C ILE A 564 -24.08 -8.77 28.08
N ALA A 565 -23.40 -8.59 29.22
CA ALA A 565 -22.98 -9.71 30.05
C ALA A 565 -24.18 -10.42 30.69
N PHE A 566 -25.14 -9.66 31.22
CA PHE A 566 -26.39 -10.24 31.73
C PHE A 566 -27.18 -10.95 30.64
N ALA A 567 -27.31 -10.36 29.46
CA ALA A 567 -28.01 -10.97 28.33
C ALA A 567 -27.35 -12.29 27.88
N GLU A 568 -26.02 -12.34 27.79
CA GLU A 568 -25.29 -13.56 27.41
C GLU A 568 -25.44 -14.67 28.46
N ILE A 569 -25.38 -14.34 29.76
CA ILE A 569 -25.64 -15.32 30.84
C ILE A 569 -27.06 -15.90 30.71
N GLU A 570 -28.05 -15.03 30.50
CA GLU A 570 -29.45 -15.46 30.33
C GLU A 570 -29.65 -16.31 29.07
N GLU A 571 -29.05 -15.94 27.94
CA GLU A 571 -29.13 -16.72 26.69
C GLU A 571 -28.42 -18.06 26.80
N ALA A 572 -27.20 -18.10 27.35
CA ALA A 572 -26.42 -19.32 27.53
C ALA A 572 -27.21 -20.35 28.36
N LEU A 573 -27.77 -19.90 29.49
CA LEU A 573 -28.62 -20.73 30.34
C LEU A 573 -29.92 -21.15 29.64
N ARG A 574 -30.64 -20.22 29.00
CA ARG A 574 -31.92 -20.50 28.32
C ARG A 574 -31.75 -21.54 27.22
N TYR A 575 -30.64 -21.50 26.49
CA TYR A 575 -30.33 -22.43 25.41
C TYR A 575 -29.49 -23.64 25.86
N LYS A 576 -29.21 -23.78 27.17
CA LYS A 576 -28.35 -24.83 27.75
C LYS A 576 -27.01 -24.97 27.00
N ARG A 577 -26.42 -23.83 26.61
CA ARG A 577 -25.11 -23.74 25.96
C ARG A 577 -24.09 -23.10 26.92
N PRO A 578 -22.79 -23.38 26.78
CA PRO A 578 -21.78 -22.56 27.45
C PRO A 578 -21.86 -21.10 26.98
N GLU A 579 -21.37 -20.18 27.81
CA GLU A 579 -21.23 -18.79 27.38
C GLU A 579 -20.29 -18.69 26.17
N GLU A 580 -20.59 -17.76 25.28
CA GLU A 580 -19.78 -17.48 24.10
C GLU A 580 -18.36 -17.05 24.46
N VAL A 581 -17.43 -17.28 23.55
CA VAL A 581 -15.99 -16.99 23.79
C VAL A 581 -15.74 -15.51 24.11
N PHE A 582 -16.53 -14.59 23.55
CA PHE A 582 -16.38 -13.15 23.81
C PHE A 582 -16.73 -12.75 25.25
N PHE A 583 -17.44 -13.59 26.00
CA PHE A 583 -17.87 -13.27 27.36
C PHE A 583 -16.68 -13.05 28.30
N LYS A 584 -15.60 -13.83 28.15
CA LYS A 584 -14.37 -13.64 28.96
C LYS A 584 -13.76 -12.26 28.72
N ASP A 585 -13.72 -11.84 27.47
CA ASP A 585 -13.17 -10.55 27.05
C ASP A 585 -14.04 -9.39 27.53
N LEU A 586 -15.36 -9.56 27.46
CA LEU A 586 -16.34 -8.63 28.01
C LEU A 586 -16.15 -8.41 29.52
N ILE A 587 -15.95 -9.48 30.29
CA ILE A 587 -15.67 -9.38 31.72
C ILE A 587 -14.32 -8.70 31.98
N ARG A 588 -13.29 -8.99 31.18
CA ARG A 588 -11.97 -8.33 31.28
C ARG A 588 -12.09 -6.83 31.02
N ALA A 589 -12.83 -6.45 29.99
CA ALA A 589 -13.12 -5.05 29.66
C ALA A 589 -13.90 -4.37 30.79
N LEU A 590 -14.96 -5.00 31.29
CA LEU A 590 -15.74 -4.49 32.41
C LEU A 590 -14.90 -4.36 33.69
N LEU A 591 -13.98 -5.29 33.98
CA LEU A 591 -13.06 -5.20 35.13
C LEU A 591 -12.13 -3.98 35.02
N PHE A 592 -11.66 -3.67 33.81
CA PHE A 592 -10.85 -2.48 33.53
C PHE A 592 -11.66 -1.18 33.70
N LEU A 593 -12.93 -1.18 33.27
CA LEU A 593 -13.81 -0.02 33.36
C LEU A 593 -14.41 0.20 34.75
N ASP A 594 -14.90 -0.84 35.41
CA ASP A 594 -15.41 -0.84 36.78
C ASP A 594 -15.38 -2.23 37.41
N SER A 595 -14.40 -2.44 38.29
CA SER A 595 -14.24 -3.69 39.03
C SER A 595 -15.44 -4.11 39.88
N ARG A 596 -16.27 -3.15 40.36
CA ARG A 596 -17.44 -3.46 41.20
C ARG A 596 -18.54 -4.10 40.37
N LEU A 597 -18.79 -3.55 39.18
CA LEU A 597 -19.81 -4.08 38.28
C LEU A 597 -19.40 -5.42 37.67
N ALA A 598 -18.10 -5.64 37.42
CA ALA A 598 -17.60 -6.97 37.07
C ALA A 598 -17.88 -8.02 38.17
N GLN A 599 -17.75 -7.63 39.45
CA GLN A 599 -18.12 -8.50 40.58
C GLN A 599 -19.63 -8.75 40.62
N GLU A 600 -20.46 -7.72 40.40
CA GLU A 600 -21.91 -7.90 40.32
C GLU A 600 -22.32 -8.88 39.21
N VAL A 601 -21.69 -8.80 38.03
CA VAL A 601 -21.92 -9.76 36.94
C VAL A 601 -21.51 -11.17 37.35
N HIS A 602 -20.39 -11.32 38.06
CA HIS A 602 -19.94 -12.62 38.56
C HIS A 602 -20.90 -13.22 39.60
N GLU A 603 -21.40 -12.39 40.52
CA GLU A 603 -22.40 -12.82 41.51
C GLU A 603 -23.75 -13.13 40.86
N PHE A 604 -24.18 -12.33 39.89
CA PHE A 604 -25.37 -12.62 39.08
C PHE A 604 -25.25 -13.97 38.37
N ARG A 605 -24.12 -14.24 37.71
CA ARG A 605 -23.81 -15.52 37.08
C ARG A 605 -23.96 -16.67 38.09
N LYS A 606 -23.30 -16.60 39.25
CA LYS A 606 -23.41 -17.63 40.29
C LYS A 606 -24.85 -17.87 40.73
N GLN A 607 -25.60 -16.80 41.01
CA GLN A 607 -26.98 -16.88 41.47
C GLN A 607 -27.89 -17.51 40.41
N TYR A 608 -27.76 -17.11 39.14
CA TYR A 608 -28.60 -17.61 38.06
C TYR A 608 -28.31 -19.08 37.72
N TYR A 609 -27.04 -19.51 37.74
CA TYR A 609 -26.66 -20.92 37.58
C TYR A 609 -27.09 -21.78 38.79
N ALA A 610 -26.98 -21.26 40.02
CA ALA A 610 -27.47 -21.95 41.23
C ALA A 610 -29.00 -22.14 41.21
N GLN A 611 -29.74 -21.15 40.72
CA GLN A 611 -31.19 -21.25 40.53
C GLN A 611 -31.56 -22.27 39.43
N ALA A 612 -30.84 -22.29 38.31
CA ALA A 612 -31.03 -23.30 37.26
C ALA A 612 -30.74 -24.73 37.75
N ALA A 613 -29.68 -24.91 38.55
CA ALA A 613 -29.33 -26.19 39.16
C ALA A 613 -30.36 -26.68 40.20
N SER A 614 -31.15 -25.77 40.78
CA SER A 614 -32.22 -26.13 41.73
C SER A 614 -33.52 -26.65 41.07
N VAL A 615 -33.64 -26.57 39.73
CA VAL A 615 -34.85 -26.95 38.97
C VAL A 615 -34.67 -28.23 38.13
N GLU A 616 -33.44 -28.65 37.81
CA GLU A 616 -33.16 -29.97 37.21
C GLU A 616 -32.04 -30.69 37.99
N VAL A 617 -32.38 -31.83 38.61
CA VAL A 617 -31.39 -32.76 39.16
C VAL A 617 -30.60 -33.36 38.00
N LYS A 618 -29.41 -32.81 37.76
CA LYS A 618 -28.17 -33.55 37.47
C LYS A 618 -27.00 -32.58 37.61
N SER A 619 -26.21 -32.83 38.65
CA SER A 619 -24.87 -32.26 38.84
C SER A 619 -24.03 -32.46 37.58
N PHE A 620 -23.54 -31.37 37.01
CA PHE A 620 -22.35 -31.41 36.16
C PHE A 620 -21.11 -31.30 37.06
N PRO A 621 -19.99 -31.92 36.68
CA PRO A 621 -18.73 -31.76 37.39
C PRO A 621 -18.32 -30.30 37.34
N GLU A 622 -17.76 -29.79 38.44
CA GLU A 622 -16.92 -28.60 38.42
C GLU A 622 -15.81 -28.86 37.39
N ASP A 623 -15.90 -28.24 36.21
CA ASP A 623 -14.75 -28.13 35.33
C ASP A 623 -13.74 -27.26 36.05
N ASP A 624 -12.72 -27.96 36.55
CA ASP A 624 -11.45 -27.45 37.01
C ASP A 624 -11.00 -26.38 36.02
N THR A 625 -10.89 -25.13 36.49
CA THR A 625 -10.32 -24.03 35.74
C THR A 625 -8.82 -24.28 35.56
N THR A 626 -8.45 -25.24 34.72
CA THR A 626 -7.18 -25.16 34.02
C THR A 626 -7.34 -24.00 33.05
N THR A 627 -6.88 -22.82 33.47
CA THR A 627 -6.38 -21.83 32.52
C THR A 627 -5.36 -22.58 31.68
N GLU A 628 -5.75 -23.04 30.49
CA GLU A 628 -4.80 -23.47 29.49
C GLU A 628 -3.92 -22.25 29.25
N THR A 629 -2.76 -22.22 29.90
CA THR A 629 -1.77 -21.19 29.72
C THR A 629 -1.17 -21.42 28.34
N PHE A 630 -1.76 -20.77 27.33
CA PHE A 630 -1.22 -20.79 25.99
C PHE A 630 0.10 -20.02 26.00
N ASP A 631 1.18 -20.72 25.67
CA ASP A 631 2.49 -20.11 25.48
C ASP A 631 2.71 -19.84 23.99
N LEU A 632 2.71 -18.55 23.64
CA LEU A 632 2.99 -18.06 22.29
C LEU A 632 4.46 -17.67 22.10
N SER A 633 5.37 -18.01 23.01
CA SER A 633 6.80 -17.64 22.95
C SER A 633 7.47 -18.06 21.64
N SER A 634 7.06 -19.20 21.09
CA SER A 634 7.56 -19.74 19.81
C SER A 634 6.90 -19.14 18.56
N LEU A 635 5.81 -18.38 18.71
CA LEU A 635 5.09 -17.78 17.59
C LEU A 635 5.77 -16.47 17.15
N ARG A 636 6.05 -16.35 15.85
CA ARG A 636 6.39 -15.06 15.23
C ARG A 636 5.17 -14.48 14.54
N LEU A 637 4.58 -13.47 15.17
CA LEU A 637 3.36 -12.84 14.71
C LEU A 637 3.64 -11.54 13.94
N ALA A 638 3.11 -11.42 12.73
CA ALA A 638 2.96 -10.14 12.05
C ALA A 638 1.52 -9.62 12.21
N LEU A 639 1.36 -8.41 12.71
CA LEU A 639 0.09 -7.67 12.70
C LEU A 639 0.11 -6.64 11.58
N VAL A 640 -0.75 -6.82 10.59
CA VAL A 640 -0.79 -6.03 9.36
C VAL A 640 -2.10 -5.24 9.27
N GLY A 641 -2.01 -3.92 9.14
CA GLY A 641 -3.18 -3.02 9.14
C GLY A 641 -3.65 -2.64 10.55
N GLY A 642 -4.93 -2.31 10.70
CA GLY A 642 -5.51 -1.84 11.97
C GLY A 642 -5.05 -0.44 12.38
N HIS A 643 -5.73 0.17 13.35
CA HIS A 643 -5.30 1.44 13.97
C HIS A 643 -4.11 1.22 14.92
N GLU A 644 -3.20 2.19 15.04
CA GLU A 644 -2.03 2.10 15.95
C GLU A 644 -2.41 1.68 17.38
N ALA A 645 -3.50 2.24 17.92
CA ALA A 645 -3.98 1.92 19.26
C ALA A 645 -4.39 0.44 19.38
N THR A 646 -5.15 -0.09 18.42
CA THR A 646 -5.57 -1.50 18.41
C THR A 646 -4.38 -2.43 18.33
N ARG A 647 -3.42 -2.18 17.41
CA ARG A 647 -2.21 -3.01 17.31
C ARG A 647 -1.43 -3.03 18.61
N ARG A 648 -1.21 -1.86 19.22
CA ARG A 648 -0.48 -1.73 20.48
C ARG A 648 -1.14 -2.52 21.61
N GLU A 649 -2.46 -2.41 21.72
CA GLU A 649 -3.22 -3.11 22.77
C GLU A 649 -3.26 -4.63 22.56
N VAL A 650 -3.42 -5.09 21.31
CA VAL A 650 -3.34 -6.51 20.97
C VAL A 650 -1.95 -7.07 21.30
N ILE A 651 -0.88 -6.38 20.90
CA ILE A 651 0.50 -6.82 21.18
C ILE A 651 0.75 -6.83 22.67
N ARG A 652 0.34 -5.79 23.39
CA ARG A 652 0.45 -5.72 24.85
C ARG A 652 -0.23 -6.92 25.50
N GLU A 653 -1.47 -7.22 25.10
CA GLU A 653 -2.22 -8.34 25.65
C GLU A 653 -1.58 -9.70 25.35
N LEU A 654 -1.14 -9.93 24.10
CA LEU A 654 -0.46 -11.15 23.69
C LEU A 654 0.89 -11.35 24.39
N THR A 655 1.62 -10.26 24.62
CA THR A 655 2.91 -10.29 25.32
C THR A 655 2.73 -10.53 26.82
N GLU A 656 1.84 -9.77 27.47
CA GLU A 656 1.63 -9.81 28.92
C GLU A 656 0.86 -11.06 29.38
N SER A 657 -0.10 -11.53 28.59
CA SER A 657 -1.01 -12.61 28.98
C SER A 657 -0.65 -13.98 28.38
N TYR A 658 0.09 -14.01 27.27
CA TYR A 658 0.36 -15.23 26.49
C TYR A 658 1.85 -15.41 26.09
N SER A 659 2.75 -14.64 26.71
CA SER A 659 4.22 -14.76 26.53
C SER A 659 4.71 -14.62 25.09
N LEU A 660 3.99 -13.88 24.24
CA LEU A 660 4.43 -13.63 22.87
C LEU A 660 5.70 -12.77 22.84
N GLU A 661 6.82 -13.33 22.37
CA GLU A 661 8.12 -12.63 22.34
C GLU A 661 8.39 -11.91 21.01
N ASN A 662 7.89 -12.46 19.90
CA ASN A 662 8.27 -12.05 18.56
C ASN A 662 7.10 -11.46 17.78
N THR A 663 6.99 -10.12 17.81
CA THR A 663 5.95 -9.39 17.07
C THR A 663 6.55 -8.43 16.05
N VAL A 664 5.89 -8.35 14.89
CA VAL A 664 6.21 -7.41 13.83
C VAL A 664 4.97 -6.62 13.46
N GLU A 665 5.07 -5.30 13.54
CA GLU A 665 4.00 -4.41 13.11
C GLU A 665 4.22 -3.89 11.68
N VAL A 666 3.18 -4.05 10.87
CA VAL A 666 3.08 -3.40 9.55
C VAL A 666 1.87 -2.48 9.59
N ALA A 667 2.15 -1.20 9.81
CA ALA A 667 1.14 -0.16 9.80
C ALA A 667 0.48 -0.05 8.40
N PRO A 668 -0.80 0.36 8.33
CA PRO A 668 -1.46 0.64 7.07
C PRO A 668 -0.75 1.76 6.29
N SER A 669 -1.00 1.84 4.99
CA SER A 669 -0.42 2.90 4.12
C SER A 669 -0.86 4.32 4.52
N SER A 670 -1.88 4.43 5.37
CA SER A 670 -2.28 5.68 6.02
C SER A 670 -1.32 6.14 7.14
N GLU A 671 -0.59 5.23 7.78
CA GLU A 671 0.26 5.56 8.94
C GLU A 671 1.75 5.56 8.59
N ALA A 672 2.16 4.77 7.59
CA ALA A 672 3.54 4.71 7.15
C ALA A 672 3.61 4.54 5.63
N TYR A 673 4.74 4.93 5.03
CA TYR A 673 5.02 4.54 3.64
C TYR A 673 5.17 3.01 3.57
N VAL A 674 4.39 2.40 2.68
CA VAL A 674 4.31 0.95 2.50
C VAL A 674 4.69 0.63 1.06
N ASP A 675 5.83 -0.05 0.88
CA ASP A 675 6.21 -0.64 -0.40
C ASP A 675 6.35 -2.17 -0.26
N ARG A 676 6.25 -2.85 -1.40
CA ARG A 676 6.26 -4.31 -1.45
C ARG A 676 7.52 -4.91 -0.81
N SER A 677 8.68 -4.30 -1.04
CA SER A 677 9.95 -4.81 -0.54
C SER A 677 10.07 -4.68 0.99
N THR A 678 9.64 -3.56 1.57
CA THR A 678 9.68 -3.36 3.03
C THR A 678 8.67 -4.23 3.74
N VAL A 679 7.44 -4.37 3.19
CA VAL A 679 6.42 -5.27 3.76
C VAL A 679 6.93 -6.70 3.76
N GLN A 680 7.42 -7.19 2.61
CA GLN A 680 8.00 -8.52 2.49
C GLN A 680 9.11 -8.74 3.51
N ASN A 681 10.11 -7.86 3.58
CA ASN A 681 11.23 -8.01 4.51
C ASN A 681 10.79 -8.08 5.99
N LYS A 682 9.71 -7.38 6.35
CA LYS A 682 9.17 -7.40 7.71
C LYS A 682 8.44 -8.71 8.02
N ILE A 683 7.60 -9.21 7.12
CA ILE A 683 6.69 -10.33 7.41
C ILE A 683 7.20 -11.69 6.92
N ASN A 684 8.27 -11.75 6.12
CA ASN A 684 8.77 -12.99 5.50
C ASN A 684 9.15 -14.09 6.51
N ASN A 685 9.60 -13.70 7.71
CA ASN A 685 10.04 -14.62 8.76
C ASN A 685 8.98 -14.85 9.87
N CYS A 686 7.73 -14.46 9.63
CA CYS A 686 6.63 -14.66 10.57
C CYS A 686 5.93 -15.99 10.28
N ASP A 687 5.46 -16.66 11.33
CA ASP A 687 4.70 -17.91 11.25
C ASP A 687 3.20 -17.64 11.01
N LEU A 688 2.70 -16.53 11.56
CA LEU A 688 1.34 -16.03 11.38
C LEU A 688 1.37 -14.58 10.93
N ILE A 689 0.58 -14.26 9.92
CA ILE A 689 0.36 -12.90 9.42
C ILE A 689 -1.12 -12.58 9.60
N ALA A 690 -1.44 -11.94 10.72
CA ALA A 690 -2.78 -11.51 11.08
C ALA A 690 -3.11 -10.17 10.42
N VAL A 691 -4.11 -10.17 9.55
CA VAL A 691 -4.45 -9.02 8.70
C VAL A 691 -5.76 -8.40 9.15
N ILE A 692 -5.72 -7.21 9.74
CA ILE A 692 -6.92 -6.49 10.21
C ILE A 692 -7.54 -5.75 9.01
N THR A 693 -8.50 -6.41 8.36
CA THR A 693 -9.01 -6.03 7.02
C THR A 693 -9.74 -4.69 6.97
N GLY A 694 -10.27 -4.21 8.10
CA GLY A 694 -11.06 -2.96 8.18
C GLY A 694 -10.31 -1.64 8.00
N TYR A 695 -8.98 -1.65 8.02
CA TYR A 695 -8.14 -0.43 8.00
C TYR A 695 -7.01 -0.50 6.96
N MET A 696 -7.11 -1.39 5.97
CA MET A 696 -6.09 -1.53 4.95
C MET A 696 -6.34 -0.59 3.78
N GLY A 697 -5.32 0.18 3.39
CA GLY A 697 -5.32 0.79 2.05
C GLY A 697 -5.17 -0.29 0.96
N HIS A 698 -5.71 -0.03 -0.24
CA HIS A 698 -5.64 -0.95 -1.38
C HIS A 698 -4.22 -1.46 -1.66
N ASP A 699 -3.21 -0.62 -1.46
CA ASP A 699 -1.81 -0.96 -1.68
C ASP A 699 -1.34 -2.07 -0.75
N LEU A 700 -1.61 -1.97 0.56
CA LEU A 700 -1.16 -2.97 1.53
C LEU A 700 -1.91 -4.30 1.34
N SER A 701 -3.22 -4.26 1.08
CA SER A 701 -4.02 -5.47 0.79
C SER A 701 -3.52 -6.18 -0.46
N LYS A 702 -3.22 -5.42 -1.51
CA LYS A 702 -2.70 -5.95 -2.76
C LYS A 702 -1.30 -6.53 -2.57
N ILE A 703 -0.42 -5.84 -1.85
CA ILE A 703 0.93 -6.31 -1.54
C ILE A 703 0.88 -7.64 -0.78
N VAL A 704 0.10 -7.76 0.29
CA VAL A 704 0.01 -9.01 1.08
C VAL A 704 -0.60 -10.15 0.26
N SER A 705 -1.63 -9.87 -0.53
CA SER A 705 -2.25 -10.85 -1.42
C SER A 705 -1.30 -11.34 -2.52
N GLU A 706 -0.55 -10.44 -3.15
CA GLU A 706 0.49 -10.78 -4.13
C GLU A 706 1.61 -11.59 -3.48
N LEU A 707 2.11 -11.20 -2.31
CA LEU A 707 3.16 -11.94 -1.60
C LEU A 707 2.71 -13.36 -1.21
N LYS A 708 1.44 -13.54 -0.83
CA LYS A 708 0.84 -14.86 -0.57
C LYS A 708 0.73 -15.68 -1.86
N LYS A 709 0.24 -15.07 -2.94
CA LYS A 709 0.06 -15.71 -4.26
C LYS A 709 1.40 -16.16 -4.86
N ASP A 710 2.44 -15.35 -4.64
CA ASP A 710 3.79 -15.63 -5.14
C ASP A 710 4.54 -16.66 -4.28
N GLY A 711 3.91 -17.17 -3.20
CA GLY A 711 4.49 -18.20 -2.32
C GLY A 711 5.72 -17.73 -1.53
N VAL A 712 5.89 -16.42 -1.42
CA VAL A 712 7.04 -15.80 -0.77
C VAL A 712 6.92 -15.87 0.74
N LEU A 713 5.69 -15.82 1.27
CA LEU A 713 5.42 -15.83 2.71
C LEU A 713 5.52 -17.25 3.26
N ILE A 714 6.39 -17.45 4.25
CA ILE A 714 6.54 -18.73 4.97
C ILE A 714 5.34 -18.97 5.89
N GLY A 715 4.83 -17.92 6.54
CA GLY A 715 3.72 -17.97 7.47
C GLY A 715 2.34 -17.95 6.83
N GLU A 716 1.35 -18.40 7.59
CA GLU A 716 -0.05 -18.39 7.15
C GLU A 716 -0.64 -16.97 7.26
N VAL A 717 -1.38 -16.56 6.23
CA VAL A 717 -2.08 -15.26 6.23
C VAL A 717 -3.52 -15.46 6.70
N LEU A 718 -3.83 -14.91 7.88
CA LEU A 718 -5.13 -14.95 8.54
C LEU A 718 -5.85 -13.60 8.37
N PRO A 719 -6.82 -13.49 7.46
CA PRO A 719 -7.65 -12.29 7.35
C PRO A 719 -8.64 -12.22 8.51
N LEU A 720 -8.54 -11.15 9.30
CA LEU A 720 -9.41 -10.90 10.45
C LEU A 720 -10.57 -10.01 10.03
N SER A 721 -11.80 -10.47 10.29
CA SER A 721 -13.04 -9.70 10.13
C SER A 721 -13.33 -8.79 11.32
N CYS A 722 -12.66 -9.03 12.45
CA CYS A 722 -12.79 -8.24 13.67
C CYS A 722 -11.83 -7.05 13.69
N ARG A 723 -12.28 -5.94 14.29
CA ARG A 723 -11.51 -4.69 14.42
C ARG A 723 -11.14 -4.35 15.87
N GLY A 724 -11.85 -4.93 16.83
CA GLY A 724 -11.61 -4.77 18.26
C GLY A 724 -10.48 -5.65 18.78
N LYS A 725 -9.83 -5.22 19.87
CA LYS A 725 -8.65 -5.86 20.45
C LYS A 725 -8.91 -7.32 20.81
N SER A 726 -9.99 -7.58 21.54
CA SER A 726 -10.35 -8.89 22.05
C SER A 726 -10.70 -9.86 20.91
N GLY A 727 -11.44 -9.36 19.91
CA GLY A 727 -11.72 -10.11 18.70
C GLY A 727 -10.45 -10.56 17.98
N VAL A 728 -9.47 -9.66 17.81
CA VAL A 728 -8.18 -9.95 17.16
C VAL A 728 -7.37 -10.97 17.97
N VAL A 729 -7.23 -10.79 19.29
CA VAL A 729 -6.51 -11.71 20.18
C VAL A 729 -7.12 -13.11 20.11
N ARG A 730 -8.44 -13.22 20.18
CA ARG A 730 -9.15 -14.50 20.14
C ARG A 730 -8.95 -15.26 18.83
N GLU A 731 -9.05 -14.59 17.68
CA GLU A 731 -8.83 -15.24 16.38
C GLU A 731 -7.39 -15.74 16.22
N ILE A 732 -6.41 -14.99 16.75
CA ILE A 732 -5.01 -15.42 16.80
C ILE A 732 -4.83 -16.67 17.69
N LEU A 733 -5.45 -16.69 18.87
CA LEU A 733 -5.41 -17.83 19.77
C LEU A 733 -6.12 -19.06 19.19
N ASN A 734 -7.29 -18.88 18.55
CA ASN A 734 -8.00 -19.94 17.87
C ASN A 734 -7.16 -20.57 16.75
N TRP A 735 -6.45 -19.74 15.98
CA TRP A 735 -5.51 -20.21 14.96
C TRP A 735 -4.37 -21.02 15.59
N TRP A 736 -3.82 -20.56 16.71
CA TRP A 736 -2.74 -21.26 17.42
C TRP A 736 -3.19 -22.63 17.95
N ILE A 737 -4.41 -22.71 18.50
CA ILE A 737 -5.00 -23.96 19.01
C ILE A 737 -5.32 -24.94 17.87
N GLY A 738 -5.66 -24.42 16.69
CA GLY A 738 -5.98 -25.23 15.51
C GLY A 738 -4.77 -25.83 14.79
N ARG A 739 -3.54 -25.51 15.21
CA ARG A 739 -2.27 -25.95 14.62
C ARG A 739 -1.69 -27.13 15.38
#